data_AF-A0A8T7M9W2-F1
#
_entry.id   AF-A0A8T7M9W2-F1
#
_cell.length_a   1.000
_cell.length_b   1.000
_cell.length_c   1.000
_cell.angle_alpha   90.00
_cell.angle_beta   90.00
_cell.angle_gamma   90.00
#
_symmetry.space_group_name_H-M   'P 1'
#
loop_
_entity.id
_entity.type
_entity.pdbx_description
1 polymer ?
#
loop_
_entity_poly.entity_id
_entity_poly.type
_entity_poly.pdbx_seq_one_letter_code
_entity_poly.pdbx_strand_id
1 'polypeptide(L)'
;MSKGTIRGGIVVVILLSLSLLLTTLNPGTTPAQATDTNAPVRVSGTHFVNGSGQPIFMMGANYVGNTDRAWLMWDNDKFDADLIARNFQMVADAGLNTVRIFVMKPLRDDINANNFSKLDKVFEIAAARKLLILLAFNDYDEPDLAKEAQLNKRIVARYRNNSALFGYDLKNEPQFGDVVPATYPAGTNVPLQRDDFIKAYGERMSQAQVDAWRQTAEGKRVVPARLDAKGGYYYANAYKLYTEFLADSSKWVLSQSGKTTLDYIDSAESNKWRVYLDALSGTLDAWLSTRLQPLREAEPDAPVTVGWSNIVFAKLQANERLNFVSLHRFVSEGYSGVVTTMNLLTNLQSTFPQRPVTLEEFGYSNAHSDGATVPLNVTASQETALWLFLASRGFAGGLKWMLVNFPSGFNAVENNYGLLDNNTQPKPSYYALSTFAAFMRGENFLPTLNLSDLKPDGSNIYYLYEGAHALFTNATNRQSGVIRFTQPQASPFSAFWQGADLWLLATQPTPITLDLDTLFPFRDKSAQLKITTPGLPDTNMTSGAASLNFNAEANRLYYIHVPAQPPAFKKVAALGNGAWYFPETGHNLKGSFLTYWQNNGGLAMYGYPLSEELTENGFTVQYFQRNRFEYHPENKGTRYEVLLGLLGSDITAGRSQEAAFRSVTAFTSNANSLYFKETGHSLSYGFRFYWERNGGLAQFGFPISEEFSELNPADGKIYTVQYFQRARFEYHPELKGTRFETLLGLLGWQVVIGRGWL
;
A
#
# COMPACT_ATOMS: atom_id res chain seq x y z
N MET A 1 55.69 59.59 -39.33
CA MET A 1 54.45 60.02 -40.04
C MET A 1 53.33 59.15 -39.50
N SER A 2 52.54 59.68 -38.54
CA SER A 2 51.13 60.09 -38.71
C SER A 2 50.16 58.89 -38.78
N LYS A 3 49.10 58.72 -37.97
CA LYS A 3 48.42 59.44 -36.86
C LYS A 3 47.44 58.37 -36.28
N GLY A 4 47.40 58.09 -34.96
CA GLY A 4 46.35 58.58 -34.04
C GLY A 4 45.29 57.48 -33.74
N THR A 5 44.65 57.30 -32.56
CA THR A 5 44.49 58.11 -31.35
C THR A 5 43.72 57.27 -30.29
N ILE A 6 44.33 57.02 -29.10
CA ILE A 6 43.80 57.24 -27.72
C ILE A 6 42.80 56.26 -27.01
N ARG A 7 43.28 55.82 -25.82
CA ARG A 7 42.67 55.51 -24.48
C ARG A 7 41.63 54.37 -24.41
N GLY A 8 41.55 53.55 -23.35
CA GLY A 8 42.08 53.59 -21.98
C GLY A 8 41.05 52.87 -21.11
N GLY A 9 41.47 51.87 -20.34
CA GLY A 9 40.59 50.88 -19.71
C GLY A 9 39.64 51.39 -18.62
N ILE A 10 38.65 50.56 -18.28
CA ILE A 10 37.89 50.57 -17.01
C ILE A 10 37.41 49.13 -16.73
N VAL A 11 37.52 48.78 -15.45
CA VAL A 11 37.08 47.56 -14.75
C VAL A 11 35.57 47.30 -14.94
N VAL A 12 35.17 46.05 -15.19
CA VAL A 12 33.75 45.63 -15.16
C VAL A 12 33.57 44.53 -14.12
N VAL A 13 32.77 44.87 -13.11
CA VAL A 13 32.18 44.00 -12.08
C VAL A 13 31.09 43.14 -12.75
N ILE A 14 31.17 41.81 -12.63
CA ILE A 14 30.11 40.90 -13.09
C ILE A 14 29.16 40.61 -11.92
N LEU A 15 27.99 41.22 -11.98
CA LEU A 15 26.77 40.82 -11.26
C LEU A 15 26.00 39.82 -12.15
N LEU A 16 25.76 38.62 -11.63
CA LEU A 16 24.91 37.60 -12.26
C LEU A 16 23.55 37.62 -11.56
N SER A 17 22.56 38.22 -12.24
CA SER A 17 21.14 38.14 -11.93
C SER A 17 20.48 37.11 -12.83
N LEU A 18 19.87 36.07 -12.24
CA LEU A 18 18.99 35.13 -12.93
C LEU A 18 17.55 35.62 -12.74
N SER A 19 16.89 35.99 -13.82
CA SER A 19 15.44 36.21 -13.86
C SER A 19 14.90 35.57 -15.13
N LEU A 20 14.06 34.56 -14.94
CA LEU A 20 13.26 33.91 -15.99
C LEU A 20 12.28 34.92 -16.61
N LEU A 21 12.15 34.92 -17.94
CA LEU A 21 10.86 35.13 -18.60
C LEU A 21 10.82 34.48 -20.00
N LEU A 22 9.92 33.51 -20.13
CA LEU A 22 9.03 33.19 -21.26
C LEU A 22 9.38 33.61 -22.71
N THR A 23 9.33 32.57 -23.57
CA THR A 23 8.67 32.44 -24.90
C THR A 23 9.50 32.23 -26.17
N THR A 24 9.19 31.07 -26.78
CA THR A 24 9.18 30.65 -28.20
C THR A 24 10.50 30.51 -28.98
N LEU A 25 10.88 29.26 -29.30
CA LEU A 25 10.95 28.72 -30.67
C LEU A 25 11.45 27.25 -30.68
N ASN A 26 10.55 26.37 -31.15
CA ASN A 26 10.66 25.03 -31.73
C ASN A 26 11.83 24.06 -31.34
N PRO A 27 11.53 22.87 -30.79
CA PRO A 27 12.52 21.81 -30.57
C PRO A 27 12.72 20.98 -31.85
N GLY A 28 13.95 20.96 -32.37
CA GLY A 28 14.43 19.87 -33.21
C GLY A 28 14.60 18.63 -32.34
N THR A 29 13.71 17.66 -32.55
CA THR A 29 13.54 16.45 -31.76
C THR A 29 14.70 15.45 -31.92
N THR A 30 15.32 15.10 -30.80
CA THR A 30 15.71 13.71 -30.53
C THR A 30 15.00 13.33 -29.23
N PRO A 31 14.16 12.28 -29.20
CA PRO A 31 13.21 12.08 -28.10
C PRO A 31 13.94 11.56 -26.87
N ALA A 32 13.76 12.27 -25.74
CA ALA A 32 13.74 11.62 -24.45
C ALA A 32 12.69 10.50 -24.50
N GLN A 33 13.03 9.29 -24.05
CA GLN A 33 12.05 8.25 -23.85
C GLN A 33 10.94 8.83 -22.96
N ALA A 34 9.76 9.04 -23.53
CA ALA A 34 8.58 9.36 -22.78
C ALA A 34 8.39 8.22 -21.77
N THR A 35 8.50 8.52 -20.48
CA THR A 35 7.98 7.62 -19.44
C THR A 35 6.48 7.57 -19.66
N ASP A 36 6.04 6.50 -20.32
CA ASP A 36 4.64 6.30 -20.66
C ASP A 36 3.86 6.16 -19.35
N THR A 37 3.10 7.19 -18.98
CA THR A 37 2.21 7.15 -17.82
C THR A 37 1.11 6.10 -17.98
N ASN A 38 0.99 5.48 -19.16
CA ASN A 38 0.08 4.39 -19.46
C ASN A 38 0.76 3.00 -19.43
N ALA A 39 2.01 2.89 -18.99
CA ALA A 39 2.66 1.57 -18.87
C ALA A 39 1.96 0.70 -17.79
N PRO A 40 1.84 -0.62 -18.02
CA PRO A 40 1.12 -1.54 -17.14
C PRO A 40 1.78 -1.69 -15.78
N VAL A 41 1.02 -2.20 -14.81
CA VAL A 41 1.50 -2.51 -13.46
C VAL A 41 2.63 -3.54 -13.52
N ARG A 42 3.63 -3.38 -12.65
CA ARG A 42 4.77 -4.30 -12.52
C ARG A 42 5.03 -4.63 -11.06
N VAL A 43 5.74 -5.73 -10.82
CA VAL A 43 6.27 -6.07 -9.50
C VAL A 43 7.65 -5.44 -9.32
N SER A 44 7.88 -4.82 -8.16
CA SER A 44 9.17 -4.29 -7.73
C SER A 44 9.43 -4.70 -6.28
N GLY A 45 10.29 -5.72 -6.10
CA GLY A 45 10.51 -6.35 -4.80
C GLY A 45 9.20 -6.89 -4.22
N THR A 46 8.85 -6.46 -3.01
CA THR A 46 7.63 -6.87 -2.29
C THR A 46 6.40 -6.01 -2.60
N HIS A 47 6.48 -5.11 -3.58
CA HIS A 47 5.43 -4.15 -3.89
C HIS A 47 5.05 -4.19 -5.38
N PHE A 48 3.92 -3.58 -5.70
CA PHE A 48 3.54 -3.26 -7.08
C PHE A 48 3.92 -1.81 -7.39
N VAL A 49 4.18 -1.51 -8.66
CA VAL A 49 4.42 -0.15 -9.14
C VAL A 49 3.62 0.12 -10.42
N ASN A 50 3.20 1.38 -10.61
CA ASN A 50 2.58 1.83 -11.86
C ASN A 50 3.63 2.10 -12.95
N GLY A 51 3.19 2.55 -14.13
CA GLY A 51 4.05 2.90 -15.26
C GLY A 51 5.10 3.99 -14.98
N SER A 52 4.92 4.83 -13.97
CA SER A 52 5.91 5.85 -13.54
C SER A 52 6.83 5.35 -12.41
N GLY A 53 6.66 4.12 -11.94
CA GLY A 53 7.43 3.55 -10.83
C GLY A 53 6.89 3.89 -9.44
N GLN A 54 5.74 4.55 -9.32
CA GLN A 54 5.13 4.84 -8.03
C GLN A 54 4.53 3.57 -7.42
N PRO A 55 4.71 3.33 -6.10
CA PRO A 55 4.12 2.18 -5.43
C PRO A 55 2.60 2.13 -5.55
N ILE A 56 2.06 0.93 -5.75
CA ILE A 56 0.64 0.62 -5.69
C ILE A 56 0.42 -0.33 -4.52
N PHE A 57 -0.39 0.10 -3.56
CA PHE A 57 -1.02 -0.79 -2.60
C PHE A 57 -2.35 -1.25 -3.21
N MET A 58 -2.50 -2.55 -3.47
CA MET A 58 -3.71 -3.11 -4.09
C MET A 58 -4.89 -2.94 -3.11
N MET A 59 -5.84 -2.08 -3.47
CA MET A 59 -7.07 -1.89 -2.71
C MET A 59 -8.23 -2.07 -3.68
N GLY A 60 -8.99 -3.13 -3.51
CA GLY A 60 -10.03 -3.44 -4.47
C GLY A 60 -11.16 -4.29 -3.93
N ALA A 61 -12.02 -4.68 -4.87
CA ALA A 61 -13.14 -5.56 -4.62
C ALA A 61 -13.28 -6.60 -5.74
N ASN A 62 -13.80 -7.77 -5.37
CA ASN A 62 -14.20 -8.80 -6.32
C ASN A 62 -15.57 -8.45 -6.91
N TYR A 63 -15.74 -8.69 -8.21
CA TYR A 63 -16.97 -8.38 -8.94
C TYR A 63 -17.38 -9.51 -9.88
N VAL A 64 -18.54 -10.11 -9.59
CA VAL A 64 -19.15 -11.20 -10.36
C VAL A 64 -20.45 -10.78 -11.05
N GLY A 65 -20.75 -9.48 -11.07
CA GLY A 65 -22.04 -8.92 -11.49
C GLY A 65 -22.81 -8.28 -10.34
N ASN A 66 -23.84 -7.51 -10.67
CA ASN A 66 -24.72 -6.89 -9.68
C ASN A 66 -25.61 -7.95 -8.98
N THR A 67 -26.20 -7.59 -7.84
CA THR A 67 -27.05 -8.45 -6.99
C THR A 67 -28.03 -9.36 -7.75
N ASP A 68 -28.70 -8.84 -8.79
CA ASP A 68 -29.74 -9.53 -9.57
C ASP A 68 -29.20 -10.49 -10.64
N ARG A 69 -27.89 -10.50 -10.87
CA ARG A 69 -27.23 -11.25 -11.96
C ARG A 69 -25.79 -11.66 -11.65
N ALA A 70 -25.44 -11.83 -10.38
CA ALA A 70 -24.14 -12.34 -9.98
C ALA A 70 -23.89 -13.71 -10.63
N TRP A 71 -22.67 -13.94 -11.12
CA TRP A 71 -22.24 -15.06 -11.96
C TRP A 71 -22.90 -15.17 -13.34
N LEU A 72 -23.81 -14.26 -13.69
CA LEU A 72 -24.52 -14.23 -14.97
C LEU A 72 -24.18 -12.98 -15.78
N MET A 73 -23.26 -12.12 -15.31
CA MET A 73 -22.98 -10.82 -15.94
C MET A 73 -22.52 -10.92 -17.41
N TRP A 74 -22.03 -12.07 -17.84
CA TRP A 74 -21.57 -12.30 -19.21
C TRP A 74 -22.65 -12.90 -20.13
N ASP A 75 -23.81 -13.29 -19.61
CA ASP A 75 -24.91 -13.82 -20.42
C ASP A 75 -25.46 -12.73 -21.36
N ASN A 76 -25.86 -13.12 -22.57
CA ASN A 76 -26.30 -12.17 -23.60
C ASN A 76 -27.48 -11.30 -23.17
N ASP A 77 -28.42 -11.85 -22.39
CA ASP A 77 -29.61 -11.16 -21.88
C ASP A 77 -29.37 -10.46 -20.53
N LYS A 78 -28.18 -10.60 -19.94
CA LYS A 78 -27.82 -10.05 -18.63
C LYS A 78 -26.67 -9.05 -18.67
N PHE A 79 -25.82 -9.08 -19.70
CA PHE A 79 -24.72 -8.14 -19.86
C PHE A 79 -25.24 -6.71 -19.98
N ASP A 80 -24.82 -5.85 -19.04
CA ASP A 80 -25.28 -4.47 -18.93
C ASP A 80 -24.09 -3.57 -18.60
N ALA A 81 -23.55 -2.94 -19.64
CA ALA A 81 -22.39 -2.07 -19.54
C ALA A 81 -22.63 -0.85 -18.64
N ASP A 82 -23.85 -0.29 -18.64
CA ASP A 82 -24.18 0.89 -17.83
C ASP A 82 -24.28 0.53 -16.34
N LEU A 83 -24.81 -0.65 -16.03
CA LEU A 83 -24.82 -1.15 -14.65
C LEU A 83 -23.41 -1.44 -14.14
N ILE A 84 -22.56 -2.09 -14.95
CA ILE A 84 -21.15 -2.32 -14.61
C ILE A 84 -20.45 -0.98 -14.39
N ALA A 85 -20.68 0.01 -15.26
CA ALA A 85 -20.16 1.36 -15.14
C ALA A 85 -20.60 2.07 -13.85
N ARG A 86 -21.85 1.90 -13.40
CA ARG A 86 -22.31 2.43 -12.11
C ARG A 86 -21.63 1.73 -10.94
N ASN A 87 -21.54 0.39 -10.96
CA ASN A 87 -20.86 -0.35 -9.90
C ASN A 87 -19.37 0.00 -9.81
N PHE A 88 -18.68 0.14 -10.95
CA PHE A 88 -17.27 0.55 -10.99
C PHE A 88 -17.11 2.00 -10.54
N GLN A 89 -18.09 2.87 -10.78
CA GLN A 89 -18.05 4.23 -10.22
C GLN A 89 -18.04 4.17 -8.68
N MET A 90 -18.84 3.29 -8.07
CA MET A 90 -18.81 3.11 -6.61
C MET A 90 -17.48 2.58 -6.10
N VAL A 91 -16.80 1.71 -6.85
CA VAL A 91 -15.41 1.29 -6.53
C VAL A 91 -14.48 2.51 -6.52
N ALA A 92 -14.53 3.34 -7.56
CA ALA A 92 -13.69 4.54 -7.67
C ALA A 92 -14.03 5.60 -6.60
N ASP A 93 -15.31 5.80 -6.28
CA ASP A 93 -15.78 6.73 -5.24
C ASP A 93 -15.35 6.28 -3.83
N ALA A 94 -15.24 4.97 -3.60
CA ALA A 94 -14.60 4.42 -2.41
C ALA A 94 -13.07 4.61 -2.40
N GLY A 95 -12.48 5.17 -3.45
CA GLY A 95 -11.04 5.36 -3.55
C GLY A 95 -10.25 4.06 -3.75
N LEU A 96 -10.92 2.98 -4.15
CA LEU A 96 -10.28 1.72 -4.53
C LEU A 96 -9.66 1.86 -5.93
N ASN A 97 -8.60 1.10 -6.17
CA ASN A 97 -7.84 1.15 -7.42
C ASN A 97 -7.97 -0.11 -8.28
N THR A 98 -8.47 -1.22 -7.73
CA THR A 98 -8.48 -2.52 -8.42
C THR A 98 -9.85 -3.18 -8.35
N VAL A 99 -10.26 -3.83 -9.46
CA VAL A 99 -11.41 -4.73 -9.50
C VAL A 99 -10.93 -6.09 -9.99
N ARG A 100 -11.28 -7.17 -9.28
CA ARG A 100 -11.09 -8.53 -9.78
C ARG A 100 -12.35 -9.05 -10.43
N ILE A 101 -12.23 -9.49 -11.68
CA ILE A 101 -13.33 -10.03 -12.50
C ILE A 101 -12.94 -11.40 -13.06
N PHE A 102 -13.94 -12.17 -13.51
CA PHE A 102 -13.78 -13.59 -13.80
C PHE A 102 -14.13 -13.91 -15.26
N VAL A 103 -13.28 -14.70 -15.91
CA VAL A 103 -13.58 -15.33 -17.20
C VAL A 103 -14.48 -16.55 -16.96
N MET A 104 -15.79 -16.29 -16.95
CA MET A 104 -16.82 -17.32 -16.80
C MET A 104 -17.12 -18.00 -18.15
N LYS A 105 -17.83 -19.13 -18.11
CA LYS A 105 -18.18 -19.93 -19.30
C LYS A 105 -18.78 -19.12 -20.48
N PRO A 106 -19.77 -18.22 -20.28
CA PRO A 106 -20.34 -17.46 -21.40
C PRO A 106 -19.31 -16.56 -22.08
N LEU A 107 -18.45 -15.88 -21.30
CA LEU A 107 -17.39 -15.05 -21.85
C LEU A 107 -16.32 -15.88 -22.57
N ARG A 108 -15.95 -17.03 -22.02
CA ARG A 108 -15.07 -17.99 -22.70
C ARG A 108 -15.63 -18.39 -24.07
N ASP A 109 -16.91 -18.69 -24.15
CA ASP A 109 -17.58 -19.10 -25.40
C ASP A 109 -17.57 -17.96 -26.43
N ASP A 110 -17.84 -16.73 -26.01
CA ASP A 110 -17.69 -15.52 -26.84
C ASP A 110 -16.24 -15.38 -27.34
N ILE A 111 -15.25 -15.49 -26.45
CA ILE A 111 -13.83 -15.40 -26.82
C ILE A 111 -13.46 -16.51 -27.80
N ASN A 112 -13.91 -17.75 -27.61
CA ASN A 112 -13.68 -18.85 -28.56
C ASN A 112 -14.29 -18.58 -29.94
N ALA A 113 -15.39 -17.82 -30.02
CA ALA A 113 -15.95 -17.32 -31.27
C ALA A 113 -15.24 -16.05 -31.82
N ASN A 114 -14.08 -15.67 -31.27
CA ASN A 114 -13.34 -14.44 -31.56
C ASN A 114 -14.13 -13.16 -31.25
N ASN A 115 -15.08 -13.21 -30.31
CA ASN A 115 -15.84 -12.05 -29.86
C ASN A 115 -15.34 -11.56 -28.49
N PHE A 116 -14.57 -10.47 -28.50
CA PHE A 116 -14.05 -9.83 -27.27
C PHE A 116 -14.90 -8.63 -26.81
N SER A 117 -15.98 -8.29 -27.52
CA SER A 117 -16.73 -7.02 -27.32
C SER A 117 -17.12 -6.75 -25.87
N LYS A 118 -17.61 -7.75 -25.14
CA LYS A 118 -18.01 -7.59 -23.73
C LYS A 118 -16.83 -7.29 -22.82
N LEU A 119 -15.72 -8.03 -22.96
CA LEU A 119 -14.54 -7.84 -22.12
C LEU A 119 -13.84 -6.52 -22.47
N ASP A 120 -13.73 -6.19 -23.77
CA ASP A 120 -13.24 -4.88 -24.23
C ASP A 120 -14.03 -3.74 -23.59
N LYS A 121 -15.37 -3.86 -23.55
CA LYS A 121 -16.23 -2.86 -22.92
C LYS A 121 -15.97 -2.71 -21.42
N VAL A 122 -15.73 -3.81 -20.70
CA VAL A 122 -15.40 -3.75 -19.27
C VAL A 122 -14.04 -3.08 -19.02
N PHE A 123 -13.03 -3.35 -19.85
CA PHE A 123 -11.75 -2.65 -19.80
C PHE A 123 -11.89 -1.14 -20.09
N GLU A 124 -12.71 -0.75 -21.08
CA GLU A 124 -13.02 0.68 -21.34
C GLU A 124 -13.64 1.35 -20.10
N ILE A 125 -14.60 0.68 -19.45
CA ILE A 125 -15.29 1.19 -18.26
C ILE A 125 -14.32 1.38 -17.09
N ALA A 126 -13.41 0.43 -16.88
CA ALA A 126 -12.37 0.52 -15.86
C ALA A 126 -11.39 1.66 -16.14
N ALA A 127 -10.88 1.75 -17.38
CA ALA A 127 -9.96 2.80 -17.81
C ALA A 127 -10.55 4.21 -17.60
N ALA A 128 -11.82 4.41 -17.97
CA ALA A 128 -12.52 5.69 -17.79
C ALA A 128 -12.63 6.14 -16.32
N ARG A 129 -12.49 5.20 -15.37
CA ARG A 129 -12.54 5.42 -13.92
C ARG A 129 -11.18 5.29 -13.24
N LYS A 130 -10.10 5.11 -14.01
CA LYS A 130 -8.74 4.85 -13.50
C LYS A 130 -8.67 3.62 -12.59
N LEU A 131 -9.48 2.61 -12.89
CA LEU A 131 -9.45 1.33 -12.20
C LEU A 131 -8.58 0.35 -12.98
N LEU A 132 -7.89 -0.51 -12.22
CA LEU A 132 -7.10 -1.61 -12.71
C LEU A 132 -7.90 -2.92 -12.61
N ILE A 133 -7.73 -3.82 -13.58
CA ILE A 133 -8.40 -5.11 -13.63
C ILE A 133 -7.41 -6.22 -13.28
N LEU A 134 -7.70 -6.97 -12.22
CA LEU A 134 -7.11 -8.30 -12.02
C LEU A 134 -8.04 -9.32 -12.67
N LEU A 135 -7.59 -9.95 -13.75
CA LEU A 135 -8.43 -10.87 -14.52
C LEU A 135 -8.19 -12.32 -14.06
N ALA A 136 -9.17 -12.89 -13.37
CA ALA A 136 -9.17 -14.29 -12.98
C ALA A 136 -9.62 -15.17 -14.14
N PHE A 137 -8.75 -16.07 -14.57
CA PHE A 137 -9.04 -17.02 -15.62
C PHE A 137 -9.87 -18.19 -15.11
N ASN A 138 -10.62 -18.77 -16.04
CA ASN A 138 -11.16 -20.13 -15.94
C ASN A 138 -12.03 -20.39 -14.70
N ASP A 139 -13.01 -19.51 -14.49
CA ASP A 139 -14.11 -19.76 -13.57
C ASP A 139 -15.16 -20.69 -14.22
N TYR A 140 -14.72 -21.91 -14.48
CA TYR A 140 -15.47 -23.06 -15.00
C TYR A 140 -14.60 -24.31 -14.89
N ASP A 141 -15.20 -25.50 -15.01
CA ASP A 141 -14.45 -26.76 -15.04
C ASP A 141 -13.78 -26.95 -16.40
N GLU A 142 -12.44 -26.98 -16.40
CA GLU A 142 -11.60 -27.32 -17.55
C GLU A 142 -10.35 -28.05 -17.06
N PRO A 143 -10.30 -29.38 -17.16
CA PRO A 143 -9.15 -30.15 -16.70
C PRO A 143 -7.99 -30.17 -17.71
N ASP A 144 -8.19 -29.77 -18.96
CA ASP A 144 -7.15 -29.74 -19.99
C ASP A 144 -6.34 -28.44 -19.93
N LEU A 145 -5.13 -28.54 -19.37
CA LEU A 145 -4.26 -27.38 -19.17
C LEU A 145 -3.77 -26.78 -20.50
N ALA A 146 -3.64 -27.57 -21.56
CA ALA A 146 -3.23 -27.04 -22.86
C ALA A 146 -4.35 -26.18 -23.45
N LYS A 147 -5.60 -26.62 -23.32
CA LYS A 147 -6.77 -25.86 -23.76
C LYS A 147 -6.94 -24.56 -22.98
N GLU A 148 -6.81 -24.60 -21.65
CA GLU A 148 -6.80 -23.39 -20.82
C GLU A 148 -5.69 -22.42 -21.22
N ALA A 149 -4.46 -22.94 -21.39
CA ALA A 149 -3.31 -22.13 -21.72
C ALA A 149 -3.43 -21.42 -23.09
N GLN A 150 -4.05 -22.07 -24.09
CA GLN A 150 -4.33 -21.45 -25.38
C GLN A 150 -5.36 -20.32 -25.29
N LEU A 151 -6.43 -20.51 -24.52
CA LEU A 151 -7.40 -19.43 -24.29
C LEU A 151 -6.72 -18.24 -23.59
N ASN A 152 -5.99 -18.51 -22.51
CA ASN A 152 -5.31 -17.48 -21.73
C ASN A 152 -4.30 -16.71 -22.60
N LYS A 153 -3.53 -17.40 -23.47
CA LYS A 153 -2.62 -16.77 -24.42
C LYS A 153 -3.32 -15.76 -25.34
N ARG A 154 -4.52 -16.08 -25.82
CA ARG A 154 -5.32 -15.17 -26.67
C ARG A 154 -5.79 -13.95 -25.91
N ILE A 155 -6.23 -14.13 -24.66
CA ILE A 155 -6.64 -13.01 -23.79
C ILE A 155 -5.43 -12.09 -23.51
N VAL A 156 -4.30 -12.67 -23.10
CA VAL A 156 -3.07 -11.92 -22.80
C VAL A 156 -2.60 -11.15 -24.03
N ALA A 157 -2.59 -11.79 -25.21
CA ALA A 157 -2.23 -11.11 -26.45
C ALA A 157 -3.15 -9.92 -26.79
N ARG A 158 -4.44 -9.98 -26.44
CA ARG A 158 -5.42 -8.91 -26.69
C ARG A 158 -5.24 -7.70 -25.78
N TYR A 159 -4.85 -7.93 -24.52
CA TYR A 159 -4.75 -6.90 -23.47
C TYR A 159 -3.32 -6.54 -23.07
N ARG A 160 -2.33 -7.04 -23.79
CA ARG A 160 -0.92 -6.70 -23.59
C ARG A 160 -0.73 -5.18 -23.53
N ASN A 161 0.03 -4.71 -22.55
CA ASN A 161 0.31 -3.29 -22.30
C ASN A 161 -0.94 -2.41 -22.06
N ASN A 162 -2.10 -3.00 -21.75
CA ASN A 162 -3.28 -2.22 -21.42
C ASN A 162 -3.09 -1.53 -20.06
N SER A 163 -3.21 -0.20 -20.02
CA SER A 163 -3.00 0.60 -18.80
C SER A 163 -4.05 0.35 -17.70
N ALA A 164 -5.19 -0.24 -18.04
CA ALA A 164 -6.22 -0.65 -17.08
C ALA A 164 -6.05 -2.12 -16.64
N LEU A 165 -4.99 -2.82 -17.04
CA LEU A 165 -4.68 -4.16 -16.55
C LEU A 165 -3.81 -4.07 -15.30
N PHE A 166 -4.24 -4.71 -14.22
CA PHE A 166 -3.39 -4.99 -13.06
C PHE A 166 -2.50 -6.20 -13.34
N GLY A 167 -3.11 -7.30 -13.80
CA GLY A 167 -2.45 -8.59 -13.95
C GLY A 167 -3.46 -9.72 -14.11
N TYR A 168 -2.99 -10.95 -13.89
CA TYR A 168 -3.76 -12.16 -14.12
C TYR A 168 -3.76 -13.07 -12.87
N ASP A 169 -4.91 -13.65 -12.57
CA ASP A 169 -5.03 -14.78 -11.66
C ASP A 169 -5.29 -16.04 -12.51
N LEU A 170 -4.43 -17.04 -12.39
CA LEU A 170 -4.50 -18.24 -13.22
C LEU A 170 -5.73 -19.10 -12.96
N LYS A 171 -6.28 -19.11 -11.74
CA LYS A 171 -7.48 -19.86 -11.37
C LYS A 171 -7.95 -19.44 -9.98
N ASN A 172 -9.26 -19.24 -9.84
CA ASN A 172 -9.90 -19.05 -8.55
C ASN A 172 -9.93 -20.36 -7.73
N GLU A 173 -9.40 -20.32 -6.51
CA GLU A 173 -9.48 -21.37 -5.48
C GLU A 173 -9.17 -22.82 -5.91
N PRO A 174 -8.13 -23.10 -6.72
CA PRO A 174 -7.80 -24.47 -7.10
C PRO A 174 -7.50 -25.34 -5.88
N GLN A 175 -8.08 -26.54 -5.87
CA GLN A 175 -7.89 -27.56 -4.86
C GLN A 175 -7.01 -28.69 -5.36
N PHE A 176 -6.74 -29.67 -4.49
CA PHE A 176 -6.02 -30.89 -4.85
C PHE A 176 -6.62 -31.59 -6.08
N GLY A 177 -7.96 -31.60 -6.17
CA GLY A 177 -8.72 -32.18 -7.28
C GLY A 177 -8.64 -31.40 -8.60
N ASP A 178 -8.17 -30.16 -8.59
CA ASP A 178 -7.95 -29.35 -9.80
C ASP A 178 -6.52 -29.51 -10.33
N VAL A 179 -5.54 -29.66 -9.42
CA VAL A 179 -4.13 -29.69 -9.78
C VAL A 179 -3.68 -31.11 -10.13
N VAL A 180 -3.88 -32.06 -9.22
CA VAL A 180 -3.27 -33.40 -9.34
C VAL A 180 -3.85 -34.22 -10.49
N PRO A 181 -5.16 -34.26 -10.73
CA PRO A 181 -5.73 -35.05 -11.82
C PRO A 181 -5.95 -34.23 -13.10
N ALA A 182 -5.33 -33.06 -13.24
CA ALA A 182 -5.38 -32.29 -14.48
C ALA A 182 -4.80 -33.12 -15.65
N THR A 183 -5.24 -32.80 -16.86
CA THR A 183 -4.67 -33.34 -18.09
C THR A 183 -3.53 -32.45 -18.52
N TYR A 184 -2.31 -32.99 -18.45
CA TYR A 184 -1.08 -32.29 -18.81
C TYR A 184 -0.69 -32.56 -20.27
N PRO A 185 0.04 -31.65 -20.93
CA PRO A 185 0.64 -31.91 -22.23
C PRO A 185 1.49 -33.19 -22.22
N ALA A 186 1.49 -33.93 -23.33
CA ALA A 186 2.26 -35.16 -23.45
C ALA A 186 3.76 -34.91 -23.16
N GLY A 187 4.37 -35.80 -22.38
CA GLY A 187 5.77 -35.70 -21.97
C GLY A 187 6.04 -34.80 -20.76
N THR A 188 5.03 -34.14 -20.20
CA THR A 188 5.18 -33.37 -18.96
C THR A 188 5.54 -34.30 -17.80
N ASN A 189 6.57 -33.94 -17.02
CA ASN A 189 6.92 -34.69 -15.82
C ASN A 189 6.01 -34.26 -14.66
N VAL A 190 5.06 -35.13 -14.28
CA VAL A 190 4.10 -34.87 -13.20
C VAL A 190 4.34 -35.90 -12.09
N PRO A 191 5.04 -35.54 -10.99
CA PRO A 191 5.45 -36.51 -9.96
C PRO A 191 4.32 -37.41 -9.45
N LEU A 192 3.14 -36.83 -9.15
CA LEU A 192 2.02 -37.58 -8.59
C LEU A 192 1.23 -38.44 -9.62
N GLN A 193 1.61 -38.45 -10.89
CA GLN A 193 0.98 -39.28 -11.94
C GLN A 193 1.93 -40.39 -12.46
N ARG A 194 2.80 -40.92 -11.60
CA ARG A 194 3.88 -41.83 -12.02
C ARG A 194 4.09 -43.03 -11.09
N ASP A 195 4.68 -44.09 -11.65
CA ASP A 195 4.99 -45.32 -10.93
C ASP A 195 6.10 -45.16 -9.89
N ASP A 196 7.08 -44.27 -10.14
CA ASP A 196 8.18 -43.99 -9.22
C ASP A 196 7.70 -43.32 -7.92
N PHE A 197 6.70 -42.45 -8.01
CA PHE A 197 5.99 -41.92 -6.84
C PHE A 197 5.43 -43.05 -5.98
N ILE A 198 4.58 -43.93 -6.52
CA ILE A 198 3.97 -45.00 -5.72
C ILE A 198 5.03 -45.90 -5.06
N LYS A 199 6.10 -46.22 -5.78
CA LYS A 199 7.22 -47.01 -5.24
C LYS A 199 7.93 -46.31 -4.07
N ALA A 200 8.06 -44.99 -4.12
CA ALA A 200 8.76 -44.21 -3.11
C ALA A 200 7.97 -44.03 -1.79
N TYR A 201 6.63 -43.93 -1.84
CA TYR A 201 5.80 -43.62 -0.65
C TYR A 201 4.93 -44.78 -0.17
N GLY A 202 4.90 -45.87 -0.93
CA GLY A 202 4.10 -47.05 -0.64
C GLY A 202 2.67 -46.91 -1.14
N GLU A 203 2.16 -48.02 -1.69
CA GLU A 203 0.78 -48.14 -2.13
C GLU A 203 -0.18 -48.06 -0.92
N ARG A 204 -1.17 -47.17 -1.01
CA ARG A 204 -2.29 -47.07 -0.05
C ARG A 204 -3.51 -47.87 -0.50
N MET A 205 -3.71 -47.97 -1.81
CA MET A 205 -4.77 -48.73 -2.43
C MET A 205 -4.25 -49.39 -3.70
N SER A 206 -4.36 -50.71 -3.76
CA SER A 206 -4.13 -51.48 -4.99
C SER A 206 -5.11 -51.08 -6.10
N GLN A 207 -4.75 -51.35 -7.36
CA GLN A 207 -5.60 -51.07 -8.51
C GLN A 207 -7.03 -51.61 -8.32
N ALA A 208 -7.18 -52.87 -7.88
CA ALA A 208 -8.49 -53.48 -7.65
C ALA A 208 -9.30 -52.75 -6.56
N GLN A 209 -8.64 -52.28 -5.49
CA GLN A 209 -9.30 -51.49 -4.45
C GLN A 209 -9.72 -50.12 -4.97
N VAL A 210 -8.91 -49.48 -5.81
CA VAL A 210 -9.27 -48.21 -6.45
C VAL A 210 -10.45 -48.40 -7.38
N ASP A 211 -10.43 -49.42 -8.24
CA ASP A 211 -11.51 -49.72 -9.17
C ASP A 211 -12.83 -49.98 -8.43
N ALA A 212 -12.79 -50.73 -7.33
CA ALA A 212 -13.94 -50.94 -6.45
C ALA A 212 -14.38 -49.63 -5.77
N TRP A 213 -13.46 -48.84 -5.23
CA TRP A 213 -13.77 -47.59 -4.55
C TRP A 213 -14.42 -46.58 -5.50
N ARG A 214 -13.97 -46.49 -6.75
CA ARG A 214 -14.56 -45.67 -7.81
C ARG A 214 -16.01 -46.03 -8.15
N GLN A 215 -16.50 -47.20 -7.74
CA GLN A 215 -17.92 -47.55 -7.88
C GLN A 215 -18.79 -47.04 -6.73
N THR A 216 -18.19 -46.71 -5.58
CA THR A 216 -18.90 -46.18 -4.41
C THR A 216 -19.27 -44.70 -4.59
N ALA A 217 -20.25 -44.22 -3.83
CA ALA A 217 -20.63 -42.80 -3.86
C ALA A 217 -19.48 -41.86 -3.45
N GLU A 218 -18.67 -42.28 -2.47
CA GLU A 218 -17.50 -41.51 -2.03
C GLU A 218 -16.44 -41.45 -3.14
N GLY A 219 -16.08 -42.59 -3.72
CA GLY A 219 -15.04 -42.63 -4.76
C GLY A 219 -15.44 -41.87 -6.02
N LYS A 220 -16.73 -41.88 -6.41
CA LYS A 220 -17.24 -41.07 -7.53
C LYS A 220 -17.15 -39.57 -7.29
N ARG A 221 -17.25 -39.13 -6.03
CA ARG A 221 -17.09 -37.72 -5.65
C ARG A 221 -15.62 -37.29 -5.63
N VAL A 222 -14.72 -38.21 -5.29
CA VAL A 222 -13.30 -37.90 -5.09
C VAL A 222 -12.48 -38.09 -6.36
N VAL A 223 -12.64 -39.23 -7.05
CA VAL A 223 -11.84 -39.63 -8.21
C VAL A 223 -12.59 -39.25 -9.50
N PRO A 224 -12.06 -38.30 -10.30
CA PRO A 224 -12.74 -37.87 -11.51
C PRO A 224 -13.05 -39.03 -12.47
N ALA A 225 -14.30 -39.11 -12.92
CA ALA A 225 -14.76 -40.20 -13.80
C ALA A 225 -13.99 -40.29 -15.12
N ARG A 226 -13.46 -39.15 -15.61
CA ARG A 226 -12.66 -39.04 -16.84
C ARG A 226 -11.30 -39.74 -16.79
N LEU A 227 -10.77 -40.03 -15.60
CA LEU A 227 -9.49 -40.71 -15.49
C LEU A 227 -9.63 -42.16 -15.92
N ASP A 228 -8.65 -42.68 -16.67
CA ASP A 228 -8.58 -44.11 -16.95
C ASP A 228 -8.23 -44.91 -15.67
N ALA A 229 -8.09 -46.24 -15.78
CA ALA A 229 -7.81 -47.08 -14.62
C ALA A 229 -6.49 -46.67 -13.92
N LYS A 230 -5.43 -46.42 -14.70
CA LYS A 230 -4.09 -46.12 -14.19
C LYS A 230 -4.00 -44.70 -13.59
N GLY A 231 -4.58 -43.71 -14.25
CA GLY A 231 -4.71 -42.34 -13.72
C GLY A 231 -5.56 -42.29 -12.46
N GLY A 232 -6.66 -43.06 -12.43
CA GLY A 232 -7.47 -43.21 -11.22
C GLY A 232 -6.68 -43.82 -10.06
N TYR A 233 -5.84 -44.81 -10.34
CA TYR A 233 -4.95 -45.43 -9.36
C TYR A 233 -3.92 -44.45 -8.77
N TYR A 234 -3.23 -43.69 -9.61
CA TYR A 234 -2.28 -42.69 -9.13
C TYR A 234 -2.96 -41.61 -8.28
N TYR A 235 -4.05 -41.05 -8.78
CA TYR A 235 -4.78 -40.00 -8.08
C TYR A 235 -5.33 -40.49 -6.73
N ALA A 236 -5.92 -41.69 -6.68
CA ALA A 236 -6.46 -42.24 -5.43
C ALA A 236 -5.36 -42.42 -4.36
N ASN A 237 -4.19 -42.93 -4.74
CA ASN A 237 -3.06 -43.08 -3.82
C ASN A 237 -2.51 -41.73 -3.36
N ALA A 238 -2.34 -40.76 -4.28
CA ALA A 238 -1.91 -39.41 -3.93
C ALA A 238 -2.92 -38.70 -3.02
N TYR A 239 -4.22 -38.86 -3.28
CA TYR A 239 -5.30 -38.32 -2.45
C TYR A 239 -5.28 -38.90 -1.04
N LYS A 240 -5.09 -40.23 -0.88
CA LYS A 240 -4.99 -40.85 0.44
C LYS A 240 -3.80 -40.31 1.24
N LEU A 241 -2.63 -40.17 0.61
CA LEU A 241 -1.46 -39.52 1.22
C LEU A 241 -1.75 -38.07 1.62
N TYR A 242 -2.42 -37.30 0.77
CA TYR A 242 -2.83 -35.94 1.12
C TYR A 242 -3.74 -35.91 2.35
N THR A 243 -4.72 -36.82 2.43
CA THR A 243 -5.61 -36.89 3.60
C THR A 243 -4.89 -37.33 4.88
N GLU A 244 -3.91 -38.22 4.79
CA GLU A 244 -3.06 -38.61 5.92
C GLU A 244 -2.23 -37.42 6.42
N PHE A 245 -1.62 -36.66 5.50
CA PHE A 245 -0.89 -35.43 5.82
C PHE A 245 -1.78 -34.40 6.50
N LEU A 246 -2.98 -34.15 5.96
CA LEU A 246 -3.93 -33.20 6.56
C LEU A 246 -4.36 -33.64 7.96
N ALA A 247 -4.67 -34.93 8.16
CA ALA A 247 -5.06 -35.45 9.47
C ALA A 247 -3.94 -35.28 10.51
N ASP A 248 -2.70 -35.56 10.12
CA ASP A 248 -1.53 -35.41 10.98
C ASP A 248 -1.24 -33.93 11.31
N SER A 249 -1.34 -33.04 10.32
CA SER A 249 -1.23 -31.59 10.53
C SER A 249 -2.33 -31.07 11.45
N SER A 250 -3.60 -31.44 11.23
CA SER A 250 -4.70 -31.03 12.10
C SER A 250 -4.51 -31.49 13.53
N LYS A 251 -4.03 -32.72 13.75
CA LYS A 251 -3.72 -33.24 15.09
C LYS A 251 -2.64 -32.40 15.77
N TRP A 252 -1.59 -32.02 15.04
CA TRP A 252 -0.54 -31.16 15.58
C TRP A 252 -1.06 -29.76 15.89
N VAL A 253 -1.80 -29.13 14.97
CA VAL A 253 -2.37 -27.78 15.16
C VAL A 253 -3.29 -27.72 16.38
N LEU A 254 -4.14 -28.72 16.59
CA LEU A 254 -5.01 -28.80 17.76
C LEU A 254 -4.25 -28.90 19.09
N SER A 255 -2.98 -29.33 19.06
CA SER A 255 -2.10 -29.37 20.24
C SER A 255 -1.26 -28.10 20.44
N GLN A 256 -1.29 -27.16 19.49
CA GLN A 256 -0.41 -25.99 19.45
C GLN A 256 -1.24 -24.69 19.35
N SER A 257 -1.43 -24.01 20.47
CA SER A 257 -2.21 -22.77 20.51
C SER A 257 -1.63 -21.69 19.59
N GLY A 258 -2.48 -21.07 18.76
CA GLY A 258 -2.12 -19.98 17.85
C GLY A 258 -1.31 -20.39 16.63
N LYS A 259 -1.04 -21.68 16.43
CA LYS A 259 -0.33 -22.21 15.26
C LYS A 259 -1.30 -22.65 14.16
N THR A 260 -0.79 -22.73 12.94
CA THR A 260 -1.55 -23.07 11.73
C THR A 260 -0.93 -24.28 11.01
N THR A 261 -1.62 -24.80 10.00
CA THR A 261 -1.08 -25.83 9.09
C THR A 261 0.25 -25.39 8.45
N LEU A 262 0.44 -24.08 8.22
CA LEU A 262 1.68 -23.57 7.65
C LEU A 262 2.85 -23.69 8.63
N ASP A 263 2.61 -23.43 9.91
CA ASP A 263 3.60 -23.64 10.98
C ASP A 263 3.95 -25.12 11.13
N TYR A 264 2.99 -26.02 10.94
CA TYR A 264 3.25 -27.46 10.92
C TYR A 264 4.18 -27.84 9.75
N ILE A 265 3.96 -27.29 8.55
CA ILE A 265 4.83 -27.55 7.39
C ILE A 265 6.28 -27.13 7.70
N ASP A 266 6.48 -26.05 8.45
CA ASP A 266 7.81 -25.57 8.87
C ASP A 266 8.41 -26.36 10.06
N SER A 267 7.62 -27.24 10.69
CA SER A 267 8.01 -27.92 11.92
C SER A 267 8.85 -29.17 11.68
N ALA A 268 9.63 -29.58 12.68
CA ALA A 268 10.44 -30.78 12.60
C ALA A 268 9.61 -32.07 12.47
N GLU A 269 8.39 -32.09 13.02
CA GLU A 269 7.44 -33.19 12.96
C GLU A 269 6.93 -33.46 11.54
N SER A 270 6.88 -32.43 10.69
CA SER A 270 6.50 -32.55 9.28
C SER A 270 7.61 -33.13 8.40
N ASN A 271 8.84 -33.29 8.90
CA ASN A 271 9.96 -33.84 8.11
C ASN A 271 9.67 -35.21 7.47
N LYS A 272 8.83 -36.03 8.10
CA LYS A 272 8.37 -37.32 7.54
C LYS A 272 7.58 -37.17 6.24
N TRP A 273 6.99 -35.98 5.99
CA TRP A 273 6.25 -35.64 4.79
C TRP A 273 7.08 -34.91 3.75
N ARG A 274 8.33 -34.54 4.03
CA ARG A 274 9.15 -33.69 3.15
C ARG A 274 9.18 -34.20 1.71
N VAL A 275 9.49 -35.49 1.54
CA VAL A 275 9.58 -36.10 0.21
C VAL A 275 8.20 -36.04 -0.49
N TYR A 276 7.08 -36.19 0.22
CA TYR A 276 5.73 -36.10 -0.36
C TYR A 276 5.39 -34.64 -0.73
N LEU A 277 5.72 -33.68 0.12
CA LEU A 277 5.56 -32.25 -0.13
C LEU A 277 6.41 -31.80 -1.33
N ASP A 278 7.60 -32.38 -1.54
CA ASP A 278 8.43 -32.13 -2.72
C ASP A 278 7.75 -32.64 -3.99
N ALA A 279 7.14 -33.84 -3.96
CA ALA A 279 6.38 -34.38 -5.10
C ALA A 279 5.10 -33.58 -5.38
N LEU A 280 4.42 -33.12 -4.34
CA LEU A 280 3.26 -32.23 -4.44
C LEU A 280 3.66 -30.88 -5.05
N SER A 281 4.77 -30.29 -4.58
CA SER A 281 5.34 -29.06 -5.13
C SER A 281 5.76 -29.25 -6.58
N GLY A 282 6.44 -30.34 -6.95
CA GLY A 282 6.80 -30.63 -8.34
C GLY A 282 5.60 -30.86 -9.26
N THR A 283 4.48 -31.37 -8.73
CA THR A 283 3.22 -31.47 -9.47
C THR A 283 2.59 -30.10 -9.68
N LEU A 284 2.59 -29.25 -8.65
CA LEU A 284 2.17 -27.85 -8.78
C LEU A 284 3.08 -27.09 -9.76
N ASP A 285 4.38 -27.36 -9.77
CA ASP A 285 5.35 -26.76 -10.70
C ASP A 285 5.01 -27.05 -12.16
N ALA A 286 4.65 -28.30 -12.46
CA ALA A 286 4.19 -28.70 -13.79
C ALA A 286 2.87 -27.99 -14.17
N TRP A 287 1.95 -27.87 -13.21
CA TRP A 287 0.65 -27.21 -13.40
C TRP A 287 0.82 -25.70 -13.69
N LEU A 288 1.65 -25.03 -12.90
CA LEU A 288 2.00 -23.63 -13.10
C LEU A 288 2.75 -23.41 -14.41
N SER A 289 3.79 -24.21 -14.69
CA SER A 289 4.63 -24.04 -15.88
C SER A 289 3.84 -24.14 -17.17
N THR A 290 2.92 -25.10 -17.25
CA THR A 290 2.05 -25.29 -18.43
C THR A 290 1.21 -24.05 -18.74
N ARG A 291 0.72 -23.36 -17.69
CA ARG A 291 -0.11 -22.15 -17.82
C ARG A 291 0.73 -20.89 -18.02
N LEU A 292 1.85 -20.77 -17.32
CA LEU A 292 2.69 -19.57 -17.28
C LEU A 292 3.55 -19.40 -18.53
N GLN A 293 4.06 -20.47 -19.13
CA GLN A 293 4.93 -20.37 -20.30
C GLN A 293 4.27 -19.58 -21.46
N PRO A 294 3.09 -19.95 -21.96
CA PRO A 294 2.46 -19.22 -23.07
C PRO A 294 2.00 -17.80 -22.70
N LEU A 295 1.67 -17.57 -21.42
CA LEU A 295 1.37 -16.23 -20.91
C LEU A 295 2.61 -15.34 -20.99
N ARG A 296 3.75 -15.81 -20.49
CA ARG A 296 5.02 -15.07 -20.47
C ARG A 296 5.61 -14.83 -21.85
N GLU A 297 5.37 -15.74 -22.80
CA GLU A 297 5.70 -15.50 -24.22
C GLU A 297 4.95 -14.29 -24.78
N ALA A 298 3.70 -14.05 -24.35
CA ALA A 298 2.88 -12.94 -24.80
C ALA A 298 3.18 -11.65 -24.02
N GLU A 299 3.35 -11.74 -22.70
CA GLU A 299 3.60 -10.59 -21.81
C GLU A 299 4.52 -10.97 -20.62
N PRO A 300 5.84 -10.86 -20.78
CA PRO A 300 6.82 -11.37 -19.81
C PRO A 300 6.72 -10.76 -18.41
N ASP A 301 6.32 -9.49 -18.33
CA ASP A 301 6.37 -8.69 -17.11
C ASP A 301 5.01 -8.54 -16.41
N ALA A 302 3.95 -9.16 -16.94
CA ALA A 302 2.62 -9.08 -16.34
C ALA A 302 2.65 -9.67 -14.91
N PRO A 303 2.04 -9.00 -13.91
CA PRO A 303 1.82 -9.61 -12.61
C PRO A 303 0.90 -10.82 -12.73
N VAL A 304 1.35 -11.99 -12.27
CA VAL A 304 0.55 -13.22 -12.25
C VAL A 304 0.53 -13.85 -10.85
N THR A 305 -0.64 -14.32 -10.44
CA THR A 305 -0.88 -15.10 -9.21
C THR A 305 -1.79 -16.31 -9.46
N VAL A 306 -2.12 -17.03 -8.38
CA VAL A 306 -3.22 -17.99 -8.25
C VAL A 306 -4.01 -17.62 -7.00
N GLY A 307 -5.32 -17.45 -7.09
CA GLY A 307 -6.20 -17.15 -5.96
C GLY A 307 -6.35 -18.30 -4.97
N TRP A 308 -5.38 -18.51 -4.07
CA TRP A 308 -5.35 -19.69 -3.20
C TRP A 308 -6.27 -19.61 -1.98
N SER A 309 -7.26 -20.50 -1.88
CA SER A 309 -7.91 -20.83 -0.59
C SER A 309 -7.27 -22.05 0.09
N ASN A 310 -6.62 -22.91 -0.68
CA ASN A 310 -5.86 -24.05 -0.19
C ASN A 310 -4.47 -23.60 0.32
N ILE A 311 -4.38 -23.39 1.64
CA ILE A 311 -3.17 -22.88 2.31
C ILE A 311 -1.94 -23.78 2.12
N VAL A 312 -2.12 -25.11 1.99
CA VAL A 312 -0.99 -26.03 1.78
C VAL A 312 -0.37 -25.74 0.42
N PHE A 313 -1.17 -25.68 -0.63
CA PHE A 313 -0.70 -25.35 -1.98
C PHE A 313 -0.12 -23.95 -2.05
N ALA A 314 -0.71 -22.96 -1.37
CA ALA A 314 -0.20 -21.58 -1.35
C ALA A 314 1.24 -21.48 -0.82
N LYS A 315 1.63 -22.34 0.13
CA LYS A 315 2.97 -22.35 0.74
C LYS A 315 4.02 -23.13 -0.08
N LEU A 316 3.61 -23.99 -1.01
CA LEU A 316 4.56 -24.81 -1.76
C LEU A 316 5.52 -23.95 -2.58
N GLN A 317 6.80 -24.37 -2.63
CA GLN A 317 7.88 -23.65 -3.32
C GLN A 317 7.61 -23.43 -4.81
N ALA A 318 6.79 -24.24 -5.47
CA ALA A 318 6.43 -23.99 -6.87
C ALA A 318 5.78 -22.60 -7.11
N ASN A 319 5.16 -21.98 -6.10
CA ASN A 319 4.65 -20.61 -6.19
C ASN A 319 5.76 -19.56 -6.37
N GLU A 320 7.03 -19.92 -6.24
CA GLU A 320 8.15 -19.07 -6.66
C GLU A 320 8.08 -18.67 -8.15
N ARG A 321 7.35 -19.44 -8.95
CA ARG A 321 7.06 -19.09 -10.33
C ARG A 321 6.08 -17.94 -10.48
N LEU A 322 5.29 -17.59 -9.47
CA LEU A 322 4.35 -16.47 -9.55
C LEU A 322 5.06 -15.15 -9.29
N ASN A 323 4.51 -14.05 -9.81
CA ASN A 323 5.04 -12.71 -9.58
C ASN A 323 4.65 -12.20 -8.19
N PHE A 324 3.50 -12.62 -7.68
CA PHE A 324 3.02 -12.38 -6.33
C PHE A 324 2.25 -13.61 -5.83
N VAL A 325 2.11 -13.73 -4.51
CA VAL A 325 1.36 -14.83 -3.90
C VAL A 325 0.14 -14.26 -3.22
N SER A 326 -1.02 -14.82 -3.53
CA SER A 326 -2.27 -14.39 -2.92
C SER A 326 -2.92 -15.48 -2.08
N LEU A 327 -3.76 -15.03 -1.15
CA LEU A 327 -4.51 -15.90 -0.26
C LEU A 327 -5.99 -15.45 -0.16
N HIS A 328 -6.88 -16.43 -0.11
CA HIS A 328 -8.32 -16.26 0.09
C HIS A 328 -8.69 -16.80 1.47
N ARG A 329 -9.28 -15.96 2.34
CA ARG A 329 -9.67 -16.36 3.69
C ARG A 329 -11.06 -15.86 4.05
N PHE A 330 -11.94 -16.81 4.34
CA PHE A 330 -13.25 -16.62 4.92
C PHE A 330 -13.27 -17.30 6.28
N VAL A 331 -13.36 -16.49 7.33
CA VAL A 331 -13.37 -16.95 8.73
C VAL A 331 -14.56 -16.32 9.43
N SER A 332 -15.06 -16.98 10.47
CA SER A 332 -16.11 -16.42 11.32
C SER A 332 -15.65 -15.13 11.98
N GLU A 333 -16.62 -14.30 12.35
CA GLU A 333 -16.31 -13.07 13.05
C GLU A 333 -15.68 -13.30 14.43
N GLY A 334 -14.90 -12.32 14.85
CA GLY A 334 -14.26 -12.27 16.16
C GLY A 334 -12.76 -12.44 16.10
N TYR A 335 -12.14 -12.26 17.27
CA TYR A 335 -10.69 -12.13 17.41
C TYR A 335 -9.90 -13.31 16.85
N SER A 336 -10.33 -14.55 17.14
CA SER A 336 -9.61 -15.75 16.70
C SER A 336 -9.54 -15.88 15.18
N GLY A 337 -10.64 -15.58 14.48
CA GLY A 337 -10.70 -15.64 13.01
C GLY A 337 -9.76 -14.63 12.37
N VAL A 338 -9.82 -13.37 12.82
CA VAL A 338 -8.94 -12.28 12.38
C VAL A 338 -7.46 -12.65 12.58
N VAL A 339 -7.08 -13.07 13.79
CA VAL A 339 -5.70 -13.45 14.12
C VAL A 339 -5.22 -14.66 13.31
N THR A 340 -6.08 -15.64 13.08
CA THR A 340 -5.73 -16.81 12.23
C THR A 340 -5.35 -16.35 10.82
N THR A 341 -6.10 -15.42 10.24
CA THR A 341 -5.80 -14.84 8.92
C THR A 341 -4.46 -14.10 8.94
N MET A 342 -4.21 -13.26 9.95
CA MET A 342 -2.95 -12.54 10.12
C MET A 342 -1.73 -13.48 10.26
N ASN A 343 -1.88 -14.58 11.00
CA ASN A 343 -0.82 -15.57 11.19
C ASN A 343 -0.50 -16.31 9.88
N LEU A 344 -1.52 -16.72 9.13
CA LEU A 344 -1.34 -17.36 7.82
C LEU A 344 -0.60 -16.44 6.85
N LEU A 345 -1.03 -15.17 6.75
CA LEU A 345 -0.38 -14.18 5.89
C LEU A 345 1.07 -13.93 6.29
N THR A 346 1.35 -13.79 7.60
CA THR A 346 2.71 -13.58 8.12
C THR A 346 3.63 -14.75 7.79
N ASN A 347 3.14 -15.99 7.97
CA ASN A 347 3.91 -17.18 7.60
C ASN A 347 4.16 -17.23 6.09
N LEU A 348 3.15 -16.92 5.27
CA LEU A 348 3.28 -16.90 3.81
C LEU A 348 4.28 -15.84 3.32
N GLN A 349 4.26 -14.63 3.89
CA GLN A 349 5.25 -13.58 3.64
C GLN A 349 6.66 -14.02 4.02
N SER A 350 6.83 -14.75 5.14
CA SER A 350 8.13 -15.31 5.52
C SER A 350 8.62 -16.42 4.57
N THR A 351 7.69 -17.14 3.94
CA THR A 351 8.00 -18.16 2.92
C THR A 351 8.44 -17.52 1.61
N PHE A 352 7.86 -16.37 1.25
CA PHE A 352 8.16 -15.64 0.00
C PHE A 352 8.62 -14.19 0.26
N PRO A 353 9.77 -13.98 0.93
CA PRO A 353 10.17 -12.66 1.44
C PRO A 353 10.54 -11.63 0.36
N GLN A 354 10.69 -12.08 -0.90
CA GLN A 354 11.05 -11.24 -2.05
C GLN A 354 9.87 -11.03 -3.01
N ARG A 355 8.66 -11.46 -2.62
CA ARG A 355 7.47 -11.34 -3.46
C ARG A 355 6.39 -10.53 -2.74
N PRO A 356 5.56 -9.80 -3.50
CA PRO A 356 4.34 -9.23 -2.94
C PRO A 356 3.45 -10.36 -2.42
N VAL A 357 2.85 -10.16 -1.25
CA VAL A 357 1.83 -11.05 -0.68
C VAL A 357 0.54 -10.27 -0.51
N THR A 358 -0.57 -10.82 -0.99
CA THR A 358 -1.89 -10.16 -0.96
C THR A 358 -2.97 -11.05 -0.32
N LEU A 359 -3.99 -10.40 0.26
CA LEU A 359 -5.23 -11.05 0.68
C LEU A 359 -6.30 -10.82 -0.40
N GLU A 360 -6.24 -11.61 -1.47
CA GLU A 360 -7.02 -11.42 -2.71
C GLU A 360 -8.52 -11.69 -2.54
N GLU A 361 -8.92 -12.49 -1.54
CA GLU A 361 -10.30 -12.55 -1.10
C GLU A 361 -10.40 -12.63 0.41
N PHE A 362 -11.20 -11.74 0.97
CA PHE A 362 -11.65 -11.85 2.35
C PHE A 362 -12.95 -11.08 2.58
N GLY A 363 -13.66 -11.45 3.63
CA GLY A 363 -14.84 -10.72 4.07
C GLY A 363 -15.44 -11.33 5.31
N TYR A 364 -16.26 -10.55 6.01
CA TYR A 364 -17.05 -11.01 7.15
C TYR A 364 -18.53 -10.89 6.84
N SER A 365 -19.27 -11.96 7.10
CA SER A 365 -20.68 -12.07 6.70
C SER A 365 -21.56 -11.35 7.70
N ASN A 366 -22.61 -10.69 7.20
CA ASN A 366 -23.69 -10.16 8.05
C ASN A 366 -24.76 -11.21 8.40
N ALA A 367 -24.50 -12.48 8.10
CA ALA A 367 -25.38 -13.62 8.35
C ALA A 367 -24.60 -14.86 8.80
N HIS A 368 -25.21 -15.63 9.70
CA HIS A 368 -24.76 -16.96 10.12
C HIS A 368 -25.51 -18.06 9.38
N SER A 369 -24.94 -19.26 9.38
CA SER A 369 -25.55 -20.44 8.76
C SER A 369 -26.84 -20.90 9.45
N ASP A 370 -27.04 -20.53 10.71
CA ASP A 370 -28.26 -20.79 11.48
C ASP A 370 -29.36 -19.72 11.27
N GLY A 371 -29.10 -18.71 10.43
CA GLY A 371 -30.01 -17.61 10.13
C GLY A 371 -29.88 -16.40 11.05
N ALA A 372 -29.01 -16.42 12.05
CA ALA A 372 -28.73 -15.23 12.86
C ALA A 372 -28.05 -14.13 12.03
N THR A 373 -28.22 -12.87 12.42
CA THR A 373 -27.62 -11.72 11.75
C THR A 373 -26.44 -11.18 12.54
N VAL A 374 -25.40 -10.73 11.84
CA VAL A 374 -24.23 -10.09 12.44
C VAL A 374 -24.28 -8.58 12.15
N PRO A 375 -24.20 -7.71 13.18
CA PRO A 375 -24.28 -6.26 12.98
C PRO A 375 -23.23 -5.74 11.99
N LEU A 376 -23.63 -4.81 11.11
CA LEU A 376 -22.76 -4.26 10.07
C LEU A 376 -21.47 -3.63 10.61
N ASN A 377 -21.54 -3.01 11.79
CA ASN A 377 -20.37 -2.39 12.44
C ASN A 377 -19.36 -3.40 12.98
N VAL A 378 -19.80 -4.63 13.29
CA VAL A 378 -18.92 -5.73 13.73
C VAL A 378 -18.11 -6.24 12.55
N THR A 379 -18.74 -6.48 11.39
CA THR A 379 -18.00 -6.90 10.19
C THR A 379 -17.09 -5.79 9.67
N ALA A 380 -17.57 -4.53 9.67
CA ALA A 380 -16.74 -3.38 9.28
C ALA A 380 -15.51 -3.19 10.18
N SER A 381 -15.63 -3.46 11.48
CA SER A 381 -14.50 -3.41 12.41
C SER A 381 -13.40 -4.40 12.04
N GLN A 382 -13.77 -5.64 11.71
CA GLN A 382 -12.82 -6.70 11.37
C GLN A 382 -12.13 -6.45 10.04
N GLU A 383 -12.89 -5.98 9.05
CA GLU A 383 -12.34 -5.63 7.74
C GLU A 383 -11.38 -4.45 7.85
N THR A 384 -11.72 -3.43 8.64
CA THR A 384 -10.83 -2.29 8.91
C THR A 384 -9.53 -2.75 9.57
N ALA A 385 -9.60 -3.63 10.57
CA ALA A 385 -8.40 -4.16 11.23
C ALA A 385 -7.49 -4.95 10.26
N LEU A 386 -8.05 -5.71 9.33
CA LEU A 386 -7.27 -6.40 8.30
C LEU A 386 -6.60 -5.42 7.33
N TRP A 387 -7.30 -4.39 6.86
CA TRP A 387 -6.70 -3.36 6.00
C TRP A 387 -5.53 -2.65 6.67
N LEU A 388 -5.72 -2.25 7.93
CA LEU A 388 -4.68 -1.63 8.75
C LEU A 388 -3.47 -2.56 8.94
N PHE A 389 -3.71 -3.85 9.20
CA PHE A 389 -2.65 -4.87 9.31
C PHE A 389 -1.90 -5.08 8.00
N LEU A 390 -2.60 -5.16 6.86
CA LEU A 390 -1.98 -5.35 5.56
C LEU A 390 -1.02 -4.19 5.22
N ALA A 391 -1.50 -2.95 5.36
CA ALA A 391 -0.68 -1.76 5.12
C ALA A 391 0.54 -1.71 6.03
N SER A 392 0.41 -2.13 7.28
CA SER A 392 1.45 -1.92 8.28
C SER A 392 2.57 -2.93 8.32
N ARG A 393 2.26 -4.14 7.86
CA ARG A 393 3.20 -5.26 7.84
C ARG A 393 3.85 -5.42 6.46
N GLY A 394 3.70 -4.41 5.59
CA GLY A 394 4.30 -4.39 4.26
C GLY A 394 3.73 -5.46 3.33
N PHE A 395 2.46 -5.83 3.50
CA PHE A 395 1.75 -6.61 2.49
C PHE A 395 1.44 -5.70 1.28
N ALA A 396 1.22 -6.30 0.13
CA ALA A 396 1.04 -5.56 -1.11
C ALA A 396 -0.41 -5.15 -1.38
N GLY A 397 -1.33 -5.52 -0.49
CA GLY A 397 -2.74 -5.15 -0.54
C GLY A 397 -3.70 -6.33 -0.40
N GLY A 398 -4.94 -6.13 -0.83
CA GLY A 398 -5.98 -7.16 -0.82
C GLY A 398 -7.20 -6.74 -1.63
N LEU A 399 -8.17 -7.65 -1.74
CA LEU A 399 -9.47 -7.36 -2.34
C LEU A 399 -10.59 -7.88 -1.46
N LYS A 400 -11.57 -7.00 -1.24
CA LYS A 400 -12.77 -7.32 -0.52
C LYS A 400 -13.63 -8.27 -1.33
N TRP A 401 -13.97 -9.42 -0.77
CA TRP A 401 -15.08 -10.25 -1.22
C TRP A 401 -16.34 -9.73 -0.53
N MET A 402 -17.32 -9.17 -1.24
CA MET A 402 -17.24 -8.73 -2.65
C MET A 402 -17.82 -7.33 -2.79
N LEU A 403 -17.95 -6.78 -4.00
CA LEU A 403 -18.49 -5.43 -4.16
C LEU A 403 -19.95 -5.33 -3.68
N VAL A 404 -20.83 -6.18 -4.22
CA VAL A 404 -22.27 -6.22 -3.89
C VAL A 404 -22.62 -7.50 -3.13
N ASN A 405 -23.75 -7.54 -2.43
CA ASN A 405 -24.26 -8.81 -1.90
C ASN A 405 -24.75 -9.73 -3.03
N PHE A 406 -24.84 -11.03 -2.73
CA PHE A 406 -25.37 -12.06 -3.64
C PHE A 406 -26.55 -12.81 -3.01
N PRO A 407 -27.73 -12.18 -2.81
CA PRO A 407 -28.85 -12.79 -2.08
C PRO A 407 -29.40 -14.06 -2.72
N SER A 408 -29.20 -14.25 -4.03
CA SER A 408 -29.64 -15.43 -4.78
C SER A 408 -28.64 -16.60 -4.74
N GLY A 409 -27.52 -16.46 -4.03
CA GLY A 409 -26.56 -17.55 -3.87
C GLY A 409 -27.04 -18.66 -2.95
N PHE A 410 -26.34 -19.79 -2.99
CA PHE A 410 -26.74 -21.02 -2.28
C PHE A 410 -26.47 -20.98 -0.76
N ASN A 411 -25.65 -20.03 -0.30
CA ASN A 411 -25.19 -19.97 1.09
C ASN A 411 -25.45 -18.58 1.68
N ALA A 412 -26.32 -18.50 2.70
CA ALA A 412 -26.66 -17.25 3.37
C ALA A 412 -25.44 -16.49 3.93
N VAL A 413 -24.38 -17.20 4.32
CA VAL A 413 -23.13 -16.57 4.79
C VAL A 413 -22.43 -15.86 3.62
N GLU A 414 -22.22 -16.55 2.51
CA GLU A 414 -21.55 -15.98 1.34
C GLU A 414 -22.32 -14.83 0.71
N ASN A 415 -23.65 -14.93 0.72
CA ASN A 415 -24.56 -13.95 0.15
C ASN A 415 -24.42 -12.56 0.79
N ASN A 416 -23.84 -12.46 1.99
CA ASN A 416 -23.84 -11.25 2.81
C ASN A 416 -22.45 -10.60 3.01
N TYR A 417 -21.45 -11.03 2.26
CA TYR A 417 -20.10 -10.45 2.32
C TYR A 417 -19.96 -9.08 1.62
N GLY A 418 -20.92 -8.60 0.84
CA GLY A 418 -20.78 -7.39 0.02
C GLY A 418 -20.38 -6.11 0.78
N LEU A 419 -19.62 -5.21 0.15
CA LEU A 419 -19.50 -3.80 0.59
C LEU A 419 -20.82 -3.04 0.45
N LEU A 420 -21.61 -3.44 -0.55
CA LEU A 420 -22.94 -2.94 -0.83
C LEU A 420 -23.97 -4.01 -0.47
N ASP A 421 -25.13 -3.58 0.03
CA ASP A 421 -26.21 -4.47 0.42
C ASP A 421 -27.01 -5.02 -0.78
N ASN A 422 -28.12 -5.72 -0.52
CA ASN A 422 -28.97 -6.31 -1.54
C ASN A 422 -29.62 -5.26 -2.47
N ASN A 423 -29.69 -3.99 -2.05
CA ASN A 423 -30.21 -2.87 -2.81
C ASN A 423 -29.09 -1.98 -3.39
N THR A 424 -27.85 -2.49 -3.40
CA THR A 424 -26.66 -1.76 -3.87
C THR A 424 -26.39 -0.49 -3.03
N GLN A 425 -26.83 -0.46 -1.77
CA GLN A 425 -26.53 0.65 -0.86
C GLN A 425 -25.22 0.39 -0.08
N PRO A 426 -24.36 1.41 0.10
CA PRO A 426 -23.13 1.26 0.87
C PRO A 426 -23.36 0.85 2.33
N LYS A 427 -22.65 -0.18 2.78
CA LYS A 427 -22.58 -0.59 4.20
C LYS A 427 -21.51 0.21 4.95
N PRO A 428 -21.50 0.22 6.30
CA PRO A 428 -20.42 0.78 7.10
C PRO A 428 -18.98 0.43 6.66
N SER A 429 -18.75 -0.81 6.18
CA SER A 429 -17.43 -1.23 5.68
C SER A 429 -16.98 -0.45 4.43
N TYR A 430 -17.91 -0.04 3.57
CA TYR A 430 -17.61 0.80 2.40
C TYR A 430 -17.02 2.16 2.84
N TYR A 431 -17.64 2.80 3.83
CA TYR A 431 -17.19 4.10 4.31
C TYR A 431 -15.87 4.01 5.08
N ALA A 432 -15.71 3.00 5.94
CA ALA A 432 -14.46 2.78 6.67
C ALA A 432 -13.29 2.46 5.72
N LEU A 433 -13.54 1.66 4.67
CA LEU A 433 -12.53 1.39 3.64
C LEU A 433 -12.23 2.64 2.80
N SER A 434 -13.24 3.47 2.49
CA SER A 434 -13.04 4.72 1.76
C SER A 434 -12.14 5.71 2.50
N THR A 435 -12.30 5.84 3.82
CA THR A 435 -11.42 6.71 4.62
C THR A 435 -10.03 6.14 4.79
N PHE A 436 -9.89 4.82 4.95
CA PHE A 436 -8.59 4.17 4.90
C PHE A 436 -7.90 4.41 3.55
N ALA A 437 -8.61 4.26 2.43
CA ALA A 437 -8.08 4.52 1.10
C ALA A 437 -7.66 5.98 0.90
N ALA A 438 -8.41 6.95 1.46
CA ALA A 438 -8.04 8.36 1.45
C ALA A 438 -6.76 8.62 2.26
N PHE A 439 -6.67 8.05 3.46
CA PHE A 439 -5.46 8.12 4.30
C PHE A 439 -4.23 7.57 3.56
N MET A 440 -4.36 6.42 2.89
CA MET A 440 -3.27 5.81 2.12
C MET A 440 -2.75 6.68 0.95
N ARG A 441 -3.54 7.65 0.46
CA ARG A 441 -3.13 8.57 -0.61
C ARG A 441 -2.43 9.85 -0.12
N GLY A 442 -2.48 10.16 1.18
CA GLY A 442 -2.11 11.47 1.74
C GLY A 442 -0.62 11.79 1.92
N GLU A 443 0.30 11.03 1.31
CA GLU A 443 1.76 11.06 1.49
C GLU A 443 2.29 10.64 2.90
N ASN A 444 3.21 9.67 2.90
CA ASN A 444 4.32 9.43 3.85
C ASN A 444 4.08 9.10 5.34
N PHE A 445 2.97 8.50 5.75
CA PHE A 445 2.81 8.00 7.13
C PHE A 445 2.58 6.50 7.22
N LEU A 446 3.59 5.71 6.84
CA LEU A 446 3.64 4.30 7.21
C LEU A 446 5.01 3.91 7.75
N PRO A 447 5.28 4.20 9.03
CA PRO A 447 6.12 3.34 9.82
C PRO A 447 5.27 2.67 10.91
N THR A 448 4.97 1.39 10.68
CA THR A 448 4.43 0.45 11.67
C THR A 448 3.11 0.85 12.34
N LEU A 449 1.99 0.44 11.75
CA LEU A 449 0.86 -0.02 12.57
C LEU A 449 1.34 -1.26 13.31
N ASN A 450 2.00 -1.03 14.43
CA ASN A 450 1.90 -1.97 15.52
C ASN A 450 0.41 -1.93 15.87
N LEU A 451 -0.31 -3.03 15.65
CA LEU A 451 -1.55 -3.28 16.37
C LEU A 451 -1.15 -3.25 17.86
N SER A 452 -1.09 -2.06 18.46
CA SER A 452 -0.67 -1.90 19.85
C SER A 452 -1.68 -2.59 20.76
N ASP A 453 -2.93 -2.63 20.31
CA ASP A 453 -4.05 -3.30 20.97
C ASP A 453 -4.99 -3.93 19.93
N LEU A 454 -4.67 -5.13 19.43
CA LEU A 454 -5.72 -6.04 18.94
C LEU A 454 -6.11 -6.94 20.12
N LYS A 455 -7.39 -6.92 20.52
CA LYS A 455 -7.86 -7.77 21.63
C LYS A 455 -9.28 -8.28 21.41
N PRO A 456 -9.68 -9.38 22.06
CA PRO A 456 -11.06 -9.87 22.05
C PRO A 456 -12.04 -8.82 22.60
N ASP A 457 -13.21 -8.71 21.97
CA ASP A 457 -14.33 -7.88 22.43
C ASP A 457 -15.69 -8.54 22.07
N GLY A 458 -16.03 -9.61 22.80
CA GLY A 458 -17.23 -10.41 22.51
C GLY A 458 -17.16 -11.08 21.13
N SER A 459 -18.20 -10.90 20.30
CA SER A 459 -18.21 -11.30 18.89
C SER A 459 -17.52 -10.29 17.96
N ASN A 460 -17.08 -9.15 18.50
CA ASN A 460 -16.29 -8.16 17.79
C ASN A 460 -14.80 -8.32 18.12
N ILE A 461 -14.00 -7.40 17.60
CA ILE A 461 -12.61 -7.17 17.98
C ILE A 461 -12.49 -5.75 18.50
N TYR A 462 -11.48 -5.47 19.31
CA TYR A 462 -11.01 -4.11 19.52
C TYR A 462 -9.72 -3.91 18.75
N TYR A 463 -9.63 -2.80 18.02
CA TYR A 463 -8.38 -2.32 17.45
C TYR A 463 -8.14 -0.85 17.82
N LEU A 464 -6.87 -0.52 18.00
CA LEU A 464 -6.39 0.85 18.11
C LEU A 464 -5.13 0.99 17.27
N TYR A 465 -5.16 1.97 16.39
CA TYR A 465 -4.00 2.56 15.76
C TYR A 465 -3.98 4.04 16.09
N GLU A 466 -2.87 4.48 16.69
CA GLU A 466 -2.61 5.88 17.02
C GLU A 466 -1.20 6.21 16.54
N GLY A 467 -1.12 6.88 15.40
CA GLY A 467 0.11 7.46 14.86
C GLY A 467 0.17 8.97 15.10
N ALA A 468 1.29 9.60 14.77
CA ALA A 468 1.49 11.05 14.94
C ALA A 468 0.39 11.91 14.29
N HIS A 469 -0.22 11.39 13.21
CA HIS A 469 -1.20 12.12 12.41
C HIS A 469 -2.48 11.32 12.10
N ALA A 470 -2.71 10.21 12.78
CA ALA A 470 -3.86 9.35 12.50
C ALA A 470 -4.32 8.57 13.74
N LEU A 471 -5.63 8.45 13.89
CA LEU A 471 -6.32 7.64 14.87
C LEU A 471 -7.33 6.77 14.13
N PHE A 472 -7.14 5.45 14.16
CA PHE A 472 -8.13 4.48 13.71
C PHE A 472 -8.48 3.57 14.88
N THR A 473 -9.74 3.47 15.23
CA THR A 473 -10.18 2.62 16.33
C THR A 473 -11.63 2.23 16.15
N ASN A 474 -12.10 1.28 16.94
CA ASN A 474 -13.53 1.03 17.10
C ASN A 474 -13.99 1.08 18.56
N ALA A 475 -13.24 1.78 19.42
CA ALA A 475 -13.57 1.95 20.82
C ALA A 475 -15.01 2.46 21.04
N THR A 476 -15.68 1.97 22.06
CA THR A 476 -16.96 2.54 22.51
C THR A 476 -16.78 3.89 23.20
N ASN A 477 -15.61 4.15 23.76
CA ASN A 477 -15.35 5.34 24.54
C ASN A 477 -13.88 5.73 24.48
N ARG A 478 -13.62 7.02 24.24
CA ARG A 478 -12.30 7.63 24.36
C ARG A 478 -12.43 8.98 25.04
N GLN A 479 -12.03 9.05 26.31
CA GLN A 479 -12.10 10.29 27.11
C GLN A 479 -10.73 10.95 27.33
N SER A 480 -9.65 10.29 26.91
CA SER A 480 -8.29 10.82 26.95
C SER A 480 -7.83 11.28 25.57
N GLY A 481 -6.87 12.22 25.55
CA GLY A 481 -6.31 12.76 24.33
C GLY A 481 -7.09 13.94 23.74
N VAL A 482 -6.72 14.27 22.50
CA VAL A 482 -7.18 15.48 21.78
C VAL A 482 -8.47 15.28 21.00
N ILE A 483 -8.85 14.03 20.71
CA ILE A 483 -10.13 13.63 20.13
C ILE A 483 -10.83 12.74 21.13
N ARG A 484 -11.96 13.20 21.64
CA ARG A 484 -12.77 12.48 22.63
C ARG A 484 -14.14 12.19 22.06
N PHE A 485 -14.68 11.02 22.35
CA PHE A 485 -15.98 10.61 21.85
C PHE A 485 -16.56 9.46 22.67
N THR A 486 -17.88 9.29 22.54
CA THR A 486 -18.61 8.13 23.05
C THR A 486 -19.49 7.57 21.95
N GLN A 487 -19.36 6.27 21.71
CA GLN A 487 -20.08 5.50 20.72
C GLN A 487 -21.05 4.53 21.43
N PRO A 488 -22.30 4.37 20.95
CA PRO A 488 -23.26 3.45 21.56
C PRO A 488 -22.80 1.98 21.61
N GLN A 489 -21.97 1.58 20.65
CA GLN A 489 -21.40 0.24 20.49
C GLN A 489 -20.04 0.35 19.79
N ALA A 490 -19.20 -0.69 19.85
CA ALA A 490 -17.93 -0.69 19.13
C ALA A 490 -18.18 -0.60 17.61
N SER A 491 -17.64 0.43 16.96
CA SER A 491 -17.77 0.63 15.51
C SER A 491 -16.60 1.43 14.95
N PRO A 492 -16.23 1.29 13.66
CA PRO A 492 -15.12 2.03 13.09
C PRO A 492 -15.25 3.55 13.27
N PHE A 493 -14.13 4.14 13.69
CA PHE A 493 -13.87 5.56 13.81
C PHE A 493 -12.48 5.84 13.24
N SER A 494 -12.39 6.86 12.39
CA SER A 494 -11.11 7.31 11.86
C SER A 494 -10.99 8.83 11.93
N ALA A 495 -9.83 9.31 12.38
CA ALA A 495 -9.43 10.70 12.33
C ALA A 495 -7.99 10.78 11.80
N PHE A 496 -7.72 11.52 10.74
CA PHE A 496 -6.36 11.66 10.22
C PHE A 496 -6.16 12.98 9.49
N TRP A 497 -4.92 13.42 9.39
CA TRP A 497 -4.57 14.63 8.65
C TRP A 497 -4.34 14.33 7.18
N GLN A 498 -4.86 15.20 6.33
CA GLN A 498 -4.50 15.24 4.91
C GLN A 498 -4.32 16.70 4.51
N GLY A 499 -3.07 17.08 4.23
CA GLY A 499 -2.69 18.49 4.15
C GLY A 499 -2.97 19.21 5.48
N ALA A 500 -3.65 20.36 5.41
CA ALA A 500 -4.01 21.16 6.59
C ALA A 500 -5.36 20.74 7.24
N ASP A 501 -6.07 19.77 6.67
CA ASP A 501 -7.41 19.40 7.10
C ASP A 501 -7.39 18.14 7.96
N LEU A 502 -8.17 18.16 9.04
CA LEU A 502 -8.46 16.97 9.84
C LEU A 502 -9.69 16.25 9.24
N TRP A 503 -9.47 15.04 8.73
CA TRP A 503 -10.50 14.17 8.18
C TRP A 503 -11.06 13.30 9.29
N LEU A 504 -12.40 13.22 9.41
CA LEU A 504 -13.10 12.52 10.47
C LEU A 504 -14.27 11.69 9.92
N LEU A 505 -14.40 10.44 10.34
CA LEU A 505 -15.52 9.56 10.05
C LEU A 505 -15.87 8.71 11.28
N ALA A 506 -17.16 8.62 11.56
CA ALA A 506 -17.73 7.58 12.42
C ALA A 506 -18.78 6.80 11.62
N THR A 507 -18.79 5.46 11.72
CA THR A 507 -19.80 4.65 11.00
C THR A 507 -21.16 4.58 11.71
N GLN A 508 -21.32 5.30 12.82
CA GLN A 508 -22.57 5.48 13.54
C GLN A 508 -22.63 6.86 14.19
N PRO A 509 -23.81 7.33 14.61
CA PRO A 509 -23.94 8.64 15.23
C PRO A 509 -23.07 8.75 16.48
N THR A 510 -22.18 9.74 16.51
CA THR A 510 -21.13 9.83 17.53
C THR A 510 -20.93 11.28 17.97
N PRO A 511 -21.23 11.63 19.23
CA PRO A 511 -20.78 12.89 19.83
C PRO A 511 -19.26 12.93 19.92
N ILE A 512 -18.66 14.00 19.39
CA ILE A 512 -17.21 14.21 19.34
C ILE A 512 -16.88 15.55 19.98
N THR A 513 -15.84 15.55 20.81
CA THR A 513 -15.17 16.74 21.31
C THR A 513 -13.73 16.75 20.78
N LEU A 514 -13.38 17.81 20.07
CA LEU A 514 -12.02 18.07 19.60
C LEU A 514 -11.38 19.15 20.48
N ASP A 515 -10.18 18.89 20.97
CA ASP A 515 -9.34 19.87 21.65
C ASP A 515 -8.59 20.71 20.61
N LEU A 516 -9.17 21.86 20.25
CA LEU A 516 -8.67 22.67 19.15
C LEU A 516 -7.32 23.31 19.47
N ASP A 517 -7.10 23.73 20.71
CA ASP A 517 -5.84 24.36 21.12
C ASP A 517 -4.70 23.35 21.15
N THR A 518 -4.97 22.07 21.37
CA THR A 518 -3.94 21.02 21.29
C THR A 518 -3.74 20.51 19.86
N LEU A 519 -4.83 20.34 19.09
CA LEU A 519 -4.75 19.91 17.68
C LEU A 519 -4.14 20.98 16.78
N PHE A 520 -4.42 22.25 17.08
CA PHE A 520 -4.00 23.41 16.29
C PHE A 520 -3.44 24.50 17.21
N PRO A 521 -2.25 24.29 17.82
CA PRO A 521 -1.70 25.17 18.84
C PRO A 521 -1.44 26.62 18.40
N PHE A 522 -1.40 26.85 17.08
CA PHE A 522 -1.14 28.16 16.49
C PHE A 522 -2.34 28.76 15.77
N ARG A 523 -3.53 28.17 15.96
CA ARG A 523 -4.75 28.62 15.27
C ARG A 523 -5.09 30.07 15.56
N ASP A 524 -5.55 30.76 14.53
CA ASP A 524 -6.10 32.09 14.66
C ASP A 524 -7.48 31.99 15.33
N LYS A 525 -7.51 32.27 16.64
CA LYS A 525 -8.75 32.24 17.45
C LYS A 525 -9.79 33.28 17.00
N SER A 526 -9.47 34.16 16.04
CA SER A 526 -10.42 35.06 15.38
C SER A 526 -10.96 34.55 14.04
N ALA A 527 -10.32 33.54 13.44
CA ALA A 527 -10.70 33.01 12.13
C ALA A 527 -11.68 31.85 12.24
N GLN A 528 -12.74 31.87 11.43
CA GLN A 528 -13.77 30.82 11.45
C GLN A 528 -13.18 29.45 11.13
N LEU A 529 -13.64 28.44 11.85
CA LEU A 529 -13.37 27.04 11.56
C LEU A 529 -14.32 26.62 10.44
N LYS A 530 -13.82 25.88 9.44
CA LYS A 530 -14.63 25.43 8.32
C LYS A 530 -14.78 23.91 8.37
N ILE A 531 -16.02 23.44 8.43
CA ILE A 531 -16.37 22.02 8.34
C ILE A 531 -16.98 21.78 6.96
N THR A 532 -16.26 21.04 6.15
CA THR A 532 -16.69 20.64 4.80
C THR A 532 -17.22 19.21 4.87
N THR A 533 -18.35 18.97 4.22
CA THR A 533 -18.95 17.64 4.11
C THR A 533 -19.30 17.40 2.64
N PRO A 534 -18.77 16.35 1.97
CA PRO A 534 -19.05 16.10 0.56
C PRO A 534 -20.55 16.11 0.25
N GLY A 535 -20.94 16.91 -0.75
CA GLY A 535 -22.32 17.03 -1.20
C GLY A 535 -23.22 17.96 -0.36
N LEU A 536 -22.67 18.61 0.67
CA LEU A 536 -23.39 19.60 1.49
C LEU A 536 -22.67 20.96 1.48
N PRO A 537 -23.39 22.07 1.74
CA PRO A 537 -22.76 23.37 1.96
C PRO A 537 -21.83 23.36 3.18
N ASP A 538 -20.75 24.13 3.09
CA ASP A 538 -19.79 24.29 4.17
C ASP A 538 -20.44 24.92 5.41
N THR A 539 -20.09 24.40 6.59
CA THR A 539 -20.50 24.98 7.87
C THR A 539 -19.33 25.72 8.49
N ASN A 540 -19.51 27.02 8.77
CA ASN A 540 -18.53 27.83 9.49
C ASN A 540 -18.89 27.91 10.97
N MET A 541 -17.93 27.71 11.86
CA MET A 541 -18.13 27.74 13.32
C MET A 541 -17.26 28.78 14.03
N THR A 542 -17.73 29.23 15.18
CA THR A 542 -17.11 30.28 15.99
C THR A 542 -15.72 29.86 16.47
N SER A 543 -14.75 30.73 16.23
CA SER A 543 -13.31 30.49 16.38
C SER A 543 -12.79 30.52 17.82
N GLY A 544 -13.52 31.13 18.76
CA GLY A 544 -13.00 31.45 20.10
C GLY A 544 -12.96 30.29 21.10
N ALA A 545 -13.71 29.20 20.87
CA ALA A 545 -13.78 28.09 21.83
C ALA A 545 -12.50 27.24 21.80
N ALA A 546 -12.01 26.80 22.96
CA ALA A 546 -10.85 25.89 23.06
C ALA A 546 -11.18 24.47 22.57
N SER A 547 -12.46 24.12 22.50
CA SER A 547 -12.94 22.84 21.98
C SER A 547 -14.06 23.02 20.96
N LEU A 548 -14.13 22.08 20.01
CA LEU A 548 -15.23 21.94 19.08
C LEU A 548 -16.03 20.69 19.47
N ASN A 549 -17.33 20.88 19.74
CA ASN A 549 -18.26 19.80 20.02
C ASN A 549 -19.25 19.68 18.87
N PHE A 550 -19.40 18.49 18.30
CA PHE A 550 -20.43 18.22 17.30
C PHE A 550 -20.84 16.75 17.33
N ASN A 551 -22.03 16.47 16.80
CA ASN A 551 -22.50 15.11 16.62
C ASN A 551 -22.23 14.69 15.17
N ALA A 552 -21.27 13.79 14.97
CA ALA A 552 -21.03 13.19 13.67
C ALA A 552 -22.19 12.28 13.29
N GLU A 553 -22.70 12.42 12.07
CA GLU A 553 -23.66 11.50 11.47
C GLU A 553 -22.97 10.18 11.12
N ALA A 554 -23.75 9.10 11.15
CA ALA A 554 -23.29 7.80 10.69
C ALA A 554 -22.81 7.87 9.24
N ASN A 555 -21.63 7.30 8.97
CA ASN A 555 -21.07 7.14 7.63
C ASN A 555 -20.79 8.47 6.90
N ARG A 556 -20.78 9.59 7.62
CA ARG A 556 -20.48 10.90 7.06
C ARG A 556 -19.02 11.26 7.28
N LEU A 557 -18.35 11.61 6.19
CA LEU A 557 -16.98 12.12 6.21
C LEU A 557 -16.99 13.64 6.37
N TYR A 558 -16.21 14.12 7.34
CA TYR A 558 -16.02 15.53 7.66
C TYR A 558 -14.58 15.93 7.40
N TYR A 559 -14.37 17.09 6.77
CA TYR A 559 -13.07 17.76 6.68
C TYR A 559 -13.11 19.01 7.52
N ILE A 560 -12.29 19.06 8.55
CA ILE A 560 -12.22 20.20 9.46
C ILE A 560 -10.95 20.97 9.14
N HIS A 561 -11.15 22.10 8.49
CA HIS A 561 -10.11 23.09 8.26
C HIS A 561 -10.12 24.09 9.41
N VAL A 562 -8.99 24.18 10.12
CA VAL A 562 -8.78 25.20 11.15
C VAL A 562 -7.63 26.06 10.70
N PRO A 563 -7.83 27.36 10.47
CA PRO A 563 -6.77 28.27 10.09
C PRO A 563 -5.66 28.29 11.15
N ALA A 564 -4.61 27.50 10.91
CA ALA A 564 -3.53 27.23 11.86
C ALA A 564 -2.28 28.07 11.61
N GLN A 565 -2.28 28.91 10.58
CA GLN A 565 -1.15 29.76 10.21
C GLN A 565 -0.77 30.67 11.39
N PRO A 566 0.36 30.40 12.09
CA PRO A 566 0.84 31.29 13.13
C PRO A 566 1.03 32.68 12.52
N PRO A 567 0.83 33.79 13.26
CA PRO A 567 0.99 35.13 12.70
C PRO A 567 2.33 35.35 11.99
N ALA A 568 3.40 34.68 12.44
CA ALA A 568 4.72 34.72 11.82
C ALA A 568 4.75 34.15 10.40
N PHE A 569 3.88 33.21 10.04
CA PHE A 569 3.81 32.63 8.70
C PHE A 569 2.93 33.43 7.75
N LYS A 570 2.18 34.43 8.24
CA LYS A 570 1.46 35.37 7.36
C LYS A 570 2.47 36.26 6.63
N LYS A 571 2.27 36.49 5.34
CA LYS A 571 3.09 37.41 4.56
C LYS A 571 3.04 38.81 5.18
N VAL A 572 4.18 39.45 5.30
CA VAL A 572 4.30 40.80 5.87
C VAL A 572 4.98 41.77 4.89
N ALA A 573 4.88 43.06 5.19
CA ALA A 573 5.56 44.09 4.43
C ALA A 573 7.09 44.05 4.68
N ALA A 574 7.86 44.61 3.74
CA ALA A 574 9.29 44.79 3.91
C ALA A 574 9.61 45.68 5.11
N LEU A 575 10.44 45.18 6.01
CA LEU A 575 11.04 45.98 7.07
C LEU A 575 12.17 46.82 6.47
N GLY A 576 12.26 48.10 6.86
CA GLY A 576 13.29 49.04 6.37
C GLY A 576 14.72 48.70 6.85
N ASN A 577 15.56 49.72 7.02
CA ASN A 577 16.99 49.54 7.36
C ASN A 577 17.23 48.51 8.48
N GLY A 578 18.08 47.51 8.21
CA GLY A 578 18.50 46.47 9.17
C GLY A 578 17.84 45.09 8.98
N ALA A 579 16.95 44.94 8.00
CA ALA A 579 16.35 43.67 7.60
C ALA A 579 16.50 43.43 6.09
N TRP A 580 16.49 42.17 5.69
CA TRP A 580 16.40 41.76 4.29
C TRP A 580 15.02 41.15 4.04
N TYR A 581 14.24 41.77 3.16
CA TYR A 581 12.95 41.25 2.70
C TYR A 581 13.10 40.30 1.50
N PHE A 582 12.45 39.14 1.57
CA PHE A 582 12.41 38.14 0.51
C PHE A 582 11.03 38.13 -0.15
N PRO A 583 10.85 38.79 -1.32
CA PRO A 583 9.55 38.84 -2.00
C PRO A 583 9.04 37.48 -2.45
N GLU A 584 9.91 36.49 -2.64
CA GLU A 584 9.56 35.12 -3.05
C GLU A 584 8.67 34.42 -2.04
N THR A 585 8.86 34.71 -0.74
CA THR A 585 8.06 34.13 0.34
C THR A 585 7.23 35.16 1.10
N GLY A 586 7.57 36.45 0.99
CA GLY A 586 6.89 37.55 1.67
C GLY A 586 7.32 37.74 3.13
N HIS A 587 8.55 37.35 3.47
CA HIS A 587 9.09 37.36 4.83
C HIS A 587 10.42 38.11 4.93
N ASN A 588 10.72 38.59 6.14
CA ASN A 588 11.92 39.34 6.46
C ASN A 588 12.91 38.49 7.25
N LEU A 589 14.18 38.81 7.12
CA LEU A 589 15.25 38.28 7.94
C LEU A 589 16.07 39.43 8.52
N LYS A 590 16.35 39.40 9.83
CA LYS A 590 17.06 40.49 10.54
C LYS A 590 17.98 39.95 11.63
N GLY A 591 18.76 40.84 12.24
CA GLY A 591 19.51 40.56 13.48
C GLY A 591 20.46 39.35 13.39
N SER A 592 20.49 38.55 14.46
CA SER A 592 21.37 37.38 14.58
C SER A 592 21.05 36.30 13.54
N PHE A 593 19.79 36.12 13.14
CA PHE A 593 19.42 35.17 12.10
C PHE A 593 19.87 35.61 10.70
N LEU A 594 19.76 36.90 10.36
CA LEU A 594 20.33 37.43 9.12
C LEU A 594 21.84 37.24 9.07
N THR A 595 22.51 37.59 10.18
CA THR A 595 23.96 37.45 10.30
C THR A 595 24.38 35.98 10.15
N TYR A 596 23.68 35.07 10.82
CA TYR A 596 23.97 33.65 10.72
C TYR A 596 23.71 33.09 9.32
N TRP A 597 22.57 33.43 8.69
CA TRP A 597 22.23 33.02 7.34
C TRP A 597 23.30 33.47 6.33
N GLN A 598 23.73 34.74 6.41
CA GLN A 598 24.78 35.29 5.54
C GLN A 598 26.13 34.59 5.72
N ASN A 599 26.49 34.27 6.97
CA ASN A 599 27.80 33.71 7.29
C ASN A 599 27.90 32.19 7.09
N ASN A 600 26.78 31.46 7.00
CA ASN A 600 26.77 29.99 6.99
C ASN A 600 26.14 29.38 5.72
N GLY A 601 26.20 30.09 4.59
CA GLY A 601 25.87 29.53 3.26
C GLY A 601 24.58 30.03 2.63
N GLY A 602 23.79 30.83 3.36
CA GLY A 602 22.65 31.57 2.85
C GLY A 602 21.62 30.71 2.11
N LEU A 603 21.18 31.22 0.94
CA LEU A 603 20.07 30.65 0.18
C LEU A 603 20.28 29.19 -0.22
N ALA A 604 21.50 28.83 -0.60
CA ALA A 604 21.84 27.47 -1.01
C ALA A 604 21.71 26.47 0.16
N MET A 605 22.02 26.91 1.38
CA MET A 605 22.01 26.06 2.57
C MET A 605 20.63 26.01 3.24
N TYR A 606 19.99 27.15 3.39
CA TYR A 606 18.79 27.27 4.23
C TYR A 606 17.51 27.52 3.43
N GLY A 607 17.64 28.02 2.21
CA GLY A 607 16.51 28.51 1.41
C GLY A 607 15.96 29.84 1.93
N TYR A 608 14.79 30.20 1.41
CA TYR A 608 14.07 31.41 1.81
C TYR A 608 13.42 31.24 3.20
N PRO A 609 13.28 32.33 3.99
CA PRO A 609 12.49 32.30 5.20
C PRO A 609 11.02 32.01 4.86
N LEU A 610 10.39 31.11 5.63
CA LEU A 610 8.98 30.74 5.53
C LEU A 610 8.11 31.41 6.59
N SER A 611 8.74 32.06 7.57
CA SER A 611 8.08 32.79 8.64
C SER A 611 8.88 34.02 9.01
N GLU A 612 8.27 34.93 9.77
CA GLU A 612 8.96 35.85 10.66
C GLU A 612 9.52 35.10 11.89
N GLU A 613 10.30 35.80 12.72
CA GLU A 613 10.71 35.31 14.03
C GLU A 613 9.49 35.05 14.92
N LEU A 614 9.44 33.89 15.56
CA LEU A 614 8.41 33.48 16.54
C LEU A 614 9.06 32.83 17.76
N THR A 615 8.29 32.63 18.83
CA THR A 615 8.77 31.92 20.02
C THR A 615 8.30 30.47 19.99
N GLU A 616 9.22 29.51 20.11
CA GLU A 616 8.93 28.07 20.20
C GLU A 616 9.84 27.45 21.27
N ASN A 617 9.26 26.70 22.22
CA ASN A 617 9.99 26.02 23.30
C ASN A 617 10.95 26.91 24.12
N GLY A 618 10.61 28.19 24.29
CA GLY A 618 11.43 29.16 25.04
C GLY A 618 12.54 29.81 24.23
N PHE A 619 12.73 29.41 22.98
CA PHE A 619 13.69 30.02 22.05
C PHE A 619 12.98 30.94 21.06
N THR A 620 13.66 31.99 20.60
CA THR A 620 13.27 32.67 19.37
C THR A 620 13.69 31.79 18.21
N VAL A 621 12.77 31.50 17.30
CA VAL A 621 12.98 30.64 16.14
C VAL A 621 12.50 31.30 14.86
N GLN A 622 13.01 30.85 13.72
CA GLN A 622 12.49 31.22 12.41
C GLN A 622 12.61 30.03 11.47
N TYR A 623 11.56 29.75 10.71
CA TYR A 623 11.54 28.65 9.74
C TYR A 623 12.03 29.14 8.39
N PHE A 624 12.80 28.30 7.72
CA PHE A 624 13.27 28.45 6.36
C PHE A 624 12.87 27.22 5.58
N GLN A 625 12.97 27.26 4.25
CA GLN A 625 12.60 26.12 3.41
C GLN A 625 13.31 24.82 3.80
N ARG A 626 14.56 24.89 4.30
CA ARG A 626 15.39 23.70 4.59
C ARG A 626 15.69 23.48 6.06
N ASN A 627 15.56 24.51 6.90
CA ASN A 627 15.95 24.45 8.32
C ASN A 627 15.04 25.30 9.21
N ARG A 628 15.15 25.08 10.53
CA ARG A 628 14.65 25.97 11.58
C ARG A 628 15.84 26.54 12.34
N PHE A 629 15.92 27.85 12.45
CA PHE A 629 16.95 28.52 13.26
C PHE A 629 16.43 28.71 14.69
N GLU A 630 17.31 28.56 15.67
CA GLU A 630 17.02 28.70 17.09
C GLU A 630 18.05 29.65 17.69
N TYR A 631 17.58 30.72 18.32
CA TYR A 631 18.44 31.71 18.98
C TYR A 631 18.67 31.32 20.44
N HIS A 632 19.95 31.18 20.80
CA HIS A 632 20.43 30.76 22.12
C HIS A 632 21.10 31.93 22.84
N PRO A 633 20.35 32.71 23.65
CA PRO A 633 20.90 33.90 24.33
C PRO A 633 22.05 33.58 25.29
N GLU A 634 22.11 32.38 25.84
CA GLU A 634 23.20 31.86 26.67
C GLU A 634 24.54 31.76 25.92
N ASN A 635 24.49 31.69 24.60
CA ASN A 635 25.66 31.57 23.72
C ASN A 635 25.99 32.87 22.98
N LYS A 636 25.41 34.01 23.40
CA LYS A 636 25.55 35.31 22.74
C LYS A 636 27.02 35.69 22.52
N GLY A 637 27.36 36.11 21.29
CA GLY A 637 28.72 36.46 20.89
C GLY A 637 29.59 35.27 20.50
N THR A 638 29.05 34.05 20.50
CA THR A 638 29.77 32.85 20.05
C THR A 638 29.19 32.32 18.73
N ARG A 639 29.90 31.39 18.09
CA ARG A 639 29.39 30.66 16.91
C ARG A 639 28.16 29.78 17.18
N TYR A 640 27.77 29.60 18.44
CA TYR A 640 26.63 28.81 18.88
C TYR A 640 25.43 29.68 19.32
N GLU A 641 25.51 31.00 19.11
CA GLU A 641 24.42 31.95 19.35
C GLU A 641 23.15 31.60 18.54
N VAL A 642 23.34 31.03 17.34
CA VAL A 642 22.26 30.46 16.53
C VAL A 642 22.58 29.00 16.26
N LEU A 643 21.63 28.12 16.60
CA LEU A 643 21.68 26.69 16.32
C LEU A 643 20.57 26.31 15.35
N LEU A 644 20.71 25.12 14.74
CA LEU A 644 19.73 24.57 13.82
C LEU A 644 18.93 23.47 14.51
N GLY A 645 17.62 23.57 14.39
CA GLY A 645 16.67 22.57 14.87
C GLY A 645 16.86 21.22 14.19
N LEU A 646 16.52 20.15 14.91
CA LEU A 646 16.74 18.75 14.49
C LEU A 646 15.64 18.26 13.52
N LEU A 647 15.35 19.03 12.47
CA LEU A 647 14.22 18.74 11.57
C LEU A 647 14.32 17.37 10.87
N GLY A 648 15.54 16.88 10.63
CA GLY A 648 15.72 15.54 10.07
C GLY A 648 15.36 14.43 11.06
N SER A 649 15.63 14.63 12.35
CA SER A 649 15.14 13.74 13.40
C SER A 649 13.63 13.85 13.59
N ASP A 650 13.08 15.07 13.55
CA ASP A 650 11.64 15.31 13.70
C ASP A 650 10.84 14.57 12.63
N ILE A 651 11.25 14.68 11.35
CA ILE A 651 10.51 14.11 10.22
C ILE A 651 10.70 12.59 10.05
N THR A 652 11.74 12.02 10.65
CA THR A 652 12.03 10.57 10.58
C THR A 652 11.63 9.82 11.85
N ALA A 653 10.97 10.49 12.79
CA ALA A 653 10.42 9.87 13.98
C ALA A 653 9.52 8.68 13.62
N GLY A 654 9.84 7.50 14.15
CA GLY A 654 9.13 6.24 13.87
C GLY A 654 9.73 5.38 12.76
N ARG A 655 10.62 5.91 11.91
CA ARG A 655 11.20 5.16 10.77
C ARG A 655 12.31 4.18 11.15
N SER A 656 12.60 3.99 12.45
CA SER A 656 13.72 3.17 12.94
C SER A 656 13.70 1.69 12.51
N GLN A 657 12.54 1.19 12.07
CA GLN A 657 12.40 -0.18 11.56
C GLN A 657 12.73 -0.31 10.07
N GLU A 658 12.81 0.77 9.31
CA GLU A 658 13.21 0.74 7.91
C GLU A 658 14.69 0.40 7.77
N ALA A 659 15.06 -0.35 6.72
CA ALA A 659 16.42 -0.87 6.54
C ALA A 659 17.48 0.24 6.58
N ALA A 660 17.20 1.41 5.98
CA ALA A 660 18.13 2.54 5.97
C ALA A 660 18.33 3.19 7.35
N PHE A 661 17.36 3.10 8.26
CA PHE A 661 17.39 3.74 9.59
C PHE A 661 17.82 2.77 10.71
N ARG A 662 18.18 1.54 10.36
CA ARG A 662 18.80 0.59 11.29
C ARG A 662 20.30 0.86 11.35
N SER A 663 20.87 0.71 12.54
CA SER A 663 22.31 0.82 12.70
C SER A 663 23.06 -0.21 11.87
N VAL A 664 24.19 0.21 11.30
CA VAL A 664 25.08 -0.68 10.55
C VAL A 664 26.09 -1.33 11.49
N THR A 665 26.69 -2.43 11.03
CA THR A 665 27.82 -3.03 11.75
C THR A 665 28.96 -2.03 11.86
N ALA A 666 29.44 -1.82 13.09
CA ALA A 666 30.54 -0.90 13.35
C ALA A 666 31.79 -1.29 12.54
N PHE A 667 32.43 -0.29 11.92
CA PHE A 667 33.66 -0.46 11.17
C PHE A 667 34.64 0.68 11.44
N THR A 668 35.91 0.45 11.14
CA THR A 668 36.94 1.49 11.25
C THR A 668 36.80 2.47 10.09
N SER A 669 36.52 3.74 10.42
CA SER A 669 36.49 4.83 9.45
C SER A 669 37.76 4.88 8.60
N ASN A 670 37.61 5.13 7.30
CA ASN A 670 38.70 5.20 6.33
C ASN A 670 38.55 6.46 5.46
N ALA A 671 39.28 6.54 4.33
CA ALA A 671 39.24 7.72 3.46
C ALA A 671 37.90 7.92 2.72
N ASN A 672 37.13 6.85 2.49
CA ASN A 672 35.89 6.89 1.71
C ASN A 672 34.64 6.82 2.57
N SER A 673 34.73 6.26 3.78
CA SER A 673 33.58 6.06 4.66
C SER A 673 33.91 6.40 6.12
N LEU A 674 32.98 7.10 6.77
CA LEU A 674 33.01 7.41 8.20
C LEU A 674 31.93 6.60 8.91
N TYR A 675 32.27 5.99 10.04
CA TYR A 675 31.31 5.40 10.97
C TYR A 675 31.12 6.31 12.18
N PHE A 676 29.87 6.55 12.57
CA PHE A 676 29.49 7.38 13.72
C PHE A 676 28.91 6.48 14.81
N LYS A 677 29.66 6.29 15.89
CA LYS A 677 29.22 5.45 17.02
C LYS A 677 28.01 6.03 17.76
N GLU A 678 27.82 7.34 17.66
CA GLU A 678 26.78 8.10 18.34
C GLU A 678 25.37 7.74 17.83
N THR A 679 25.27 7.40 16.54
CA THR A 679 24.00 7.01 15.91
C THR A 679 24.01 5.59 15.34
N GLY A 680 25.19 4.97 15.22
CA GLY A 680 25.35 3.67 14.59
C GLY A 680 25.25 3.69 13.07
N HIS A 681 25.38 4.88 12.45
CA HIS A 681 25.25 5.08 11.01
C HIS A 681 26.55 5.47 10.35
N SER A 682 26.60 5.29 9.03
CA SER A 682 27.75 5.62 8.21
C SER A 682 27.52 6.80 7.29
N LEU A 683 28.60 7.38 6.79
CA LEU A 683 28.58 8.41 5.76
C LEU A 683 29.69 8.12 4.76
N SER A 684 29.32 7.98 3.48
CA SER A 684 30.24 7.53 2.45
C SER A 684 30.28 8.48 1.25
N TYR A 685 31.39 8.45 0.51
CA TYR A 685 31.56 9.06 -0.81
C TYR A 685 30.99 10.49 -0.96
N GLY A 686 30.05 10.71 -1.89
CA GLY A 686 29.57 12.04 -2.28
C GLY A 686 28.96 12.81 -1.12
N PHE A 687 28.06 12.18 -0.36
CA PHE A 687 27.44 12.81 0.81
C PHE A 687 28.43 13.07 1.94
N ARG A 688 29.44 12.20 2.10
CA ARG A 688 30.55 12.48 3.01
C ARG A 688 31.31 13.74 2.63
N PHE A 689 31.76 13.84 1.37
CA PHE A 689 32.50 15.01 0.91
C PHE A 689 31.67 16.28 1.01
N TYR A 690 30.37 16.20 0.72
CA TYR A 690 29.45 17.31 0.89
C TYR A 690 29.33 17.72 2.37
N TRP A 691 29.12 16.77 3.28
CA TRP A 691 29.01 17.03 4.72
C TRP A 691 30.28 17.72 5.26
N GLU A 692 31.46 17.17 4.95
CA GLU A 692 32.75 17.70 5.42
C GLU A 692 33.01 19.13 4.90
N ARG A 693 32.67 19.42 3.64
CA ARG A 693 32.91 20.73 3.01
C ARG A 693 31.91 21.81 3.42
N ASN A 694 30.72 21.43 3.86
CA ASN A 694 29.60 22.35 4.07
C ASN A 694 29.24 22.54 5.56
N GLY A 695 30.21 22.36 6.47
CA GLY A 695 30.05 22.69 7.90
C GLY A 695 29.86 21.49 8.83
N GLY A 696 29.74 20.28 8.28
CA GLY A 696 29.75 19.02 9.02
C GLY A 696 28.75 18.97 10.16
N LEU A 697 29.22 18.52 11.33
CA LEU A 697 28.39 18.23 12.50
C LEU A 697 27.57 19.45 12.95
N ALA A 698 28.16 20.65 12.91
CA ALA A 698 27.49 21.88 13.34
C ALA A 698 26.30 22.22 12.44
N GLN A 699 26.41 21.91 11.15
CA GLN A 699 25.40 22.24 10.14
C GLN A 699 24.34 21.16 9.99
N PHE A 700 24.75 19.89 9.95
CA PHE A 700 23.86 18.79 9.56
C PHE A 700 23.54 17.83 10.72
N GLY A 701 24.37 17.81 11.76
CA GLY A 701 24.32 16.77 12.79
C GLY A 701 24.90 15.44 12.30
N PHE A 702 24.68 14.40 13.09
CA PHE A 702 25.08 13.03 12.74
C PHE A 702 24.16 12.44 11.66
N PRO A 703 24.65 11.52 10.81
CA PRO A 703 23.77 10.72 9.96
C PRO A 703 22.86 9.86 10.85
N ILE A 704 21.60 9.73 10.45
CA ILE A 704 20.58 8.92 11.15
C ILE A 704 19.93 7.90 10.21
N SER A 705 20.41 7.82 8.97
CA SER A 705 20.11 6.76 8.02
C SER A 705 21.35 6.46 7.20
N GLU A 706 21.33 5.34 6.48
CA GLU A 706 22.19 5.09 5.32
C GLU A 706 21.60 5.77 4.07
N GLU A 707 22.34 5.73 2.97
CA GLU A 707 21.87 6.18 1.65
C GLU A 707 20.78 5.24 1.11
N PHE A 708 19.64 5.78 0.67
CA PHE A 708 18.56 5.00 0.05
C PHE A 708 17.78 5.82 -0.97
N SER A 709 16.91 5.18 -1.76
CA SER A 709 16.07 5.89 -2.74
C SER A 709 14.77 6.35 -2.10
N GLU A 710 14.42 7.62 -2.28
CA GLU A 710 13.19 8.20 -1.73
C GLU A 710 12.53 9.14 -2.74
N LEU A 711 11.19 9.13 -2.76
CA LEU A 711 10.39 10.07 -3.54
C LEU A 711 10.44 11.46 -2.89
N ASN A 712 10.86 12.48 -3.62
CA ASN A 712 10.83 13.86 -3.17
C ASN A 712 9.42 14.44 -3.31
N PRO A 713 8.78 14.87 -2.21
CA PRO A 713 7.41 15.38 -2.25
C PRO A 713 7.29 16.74 -2.96
N ALA A 714 8.40 17.45 -3.18
CA ALA A 714 8.36 18.76 -3.83
C ALA A 714 8.21 18.69 -5.36
N ASP A 715 8.72 17.63 -5.99
CA ASP A 715 8.74 17.50 -7.46
C ASP A 715 8.30 16.11 -7.97
N GLY A 716 8.03 15.16 -7.07
CA GLY A 716 7.58 13.81 -7.41
C GLY A 716 8.66 12.92 -8.04
N LYS A 717 9.95 13.28 -7.94
CA LYS A 717 11.06 12.48 -8.46
C LYS A 717 11.73 11.65 -7.37
N ILE A 718 12.33 10.53 -7.75
CA ILE A 718 13.12 9.69 -6.83
C ILE A 718 14.57 10.15 -6.86
N TYR A 719 15.13 10.40 -5.67
CA TYR A 719 16.55 10.70 -5.49
C TYR A 719 17.19 9.69 -4.54
N THR A 720 18.51 9.50 -4.67
CA THR A 720 19.27 8.93 -3.56
C THR A 720 19.35 9.98 -2.47
N VAL A 721 18.96 9.61 -1.26
CA VAL A 721 18.92 10.50 -0.10
C VAL A 721 19.61 9.88 1.09
N GLN A 722 20.03 10.75 2.02
CA GLN A 722 20.46 10.34 3.34
C GLN A 722 20.00 11.37 4.36
N TYR A 723 19.48 10.90 5.49
CA TYR A 723 19.02 11.75 6.57
C TYR A 723 20.12 11.97 7.61
N PHE A 724 20.17 13.21 8.07
CA PHE A 724 20.98 13.68 9.19
C PHE A 724 20.04 14.29 10.21
N GLN A 725 20.51 14.50 11.45
CA GLN A 725 19.65 15.06 12.49
C GLN A 725 19.01 16.41 12.10
N ARG A 726 19.67 17.23 11.27
CA ARG A 726 19.21 18.58 10.90
C ARG A 726 18.89 18.77 9.43
N ALA A 727 19.11 17.77 8.57
CA ALA A 727 19.01 17.92 7.12
C ALA A 727 18.73 16.58 6.42
N ARG A 728 18.27 16.67 5.17
CA ARG A 728 18.25 15.56 4.22
C ARG A 728 19.10 15.94 3.03
N PHE A 729 20.05 15.10 2.67
CA PHE A 729 20.82 15.27 1.43
C PHE A 729 20.11 14.54 0.30
N GLU A 730 20.14 15.13 -0.88
CA GLU A 730 19.52 14.61 -2.10
C GLU A 730 20.58 14.64 -3.21
N TYR A 731 20.84 13.50 -3.83
CA TYR A 731 21.74 13.39 -4.96
C TYR A 731 20.96 13.62 -6.26
N HIS A 732 21.38 14.64 -7.01
CA HIS A 732 20.77 15.08 -8.26
C HIS A 732 21.66 14.66 -9.44
N PRO A 733 21.44 13.47 -10.04
CA PRO A 733 22.29 12.97 -11.12
C PRO A 733 22.30 13.88 -12.35
N GLU A 734 21.22 14.63 -12.59
CA GLU A 734 21.11 15.63 -13.66
C GLU A 734 22.04 16.83 -13.47
N LEU A 735 22.58 17.01 -12.26
CA LEU A 735 23.52 18.08 -11.89
C LEU A 735 24.95 17.56 -11.64
N LYS A 736 25.24 16.32 -12.07
CA LYS A 736 26.53 15.66 -11.88
C LYS A 736 27.71 16.52 -12.33
N GLY A 737 28.74 16.61 -11.50
CA GLY A 737 29.95 17.41 -11.77
C GLY A 737 29.78 18.90 -11.51
N THR A 738 28.61 19.34 -11.05
CA THR A 738 28.39 20.71 -10.57
C THR A 738 28.42 20.74 -9.04
N ARG A 739 28.53 21.95 -8.46
CA ARG A 739 28.40 22.13 -7.01
C ARG A 739 26.99 21.82 -6.46
N PHE A 740 26.02 21.55 -7.34
CA PHE A 740 24.63 21.27 -7.02
C PHE A 740 24.26 19.79 -7.21
N GLU A 741 25.26 18.93 -7.45
CA GLU A 741 25.08 17.47 -7.51
C GLU A 741 24.52 16.90 -6.21
N THR A 742 24.75 17.56 -5.07
CA THR A 742 24.05 17.31 -3.81
C THR A 742 23.30 18.57 -3.41
N LEU A 743 21.98 18.44 -3.22
CA LEU A 743 21.12 19.49 -2.68
C LEU A 743 20.55 19.06 -1.33
N LEU A 744 19.98 20.03 -0.63
CA LEU A 744 19.31 19.82 0.64
C LEU A 744 17.80 19.82 0.43
N GLY A 745 17.16 18.81 0.99
CA GLY A 745 15.70 18.67 1.01
C GLY A 745 15.02 19.79 1.78
N LEU A 746 13.78 20.10 1.39
CA LEU A 746 12.99 21.20 1.93
C LEU A 746 12.34 20.83 3.28
N LEU A 747 13.13 20.37 4.25
CA LEU A 747 12.62 19.84 5.52
C LEU A 747 11.81 20.87 6.32
N GLY A 748 12.23 22.15 6.31
CA GLY A 748 11.48 23.19 7.00
C GLY A 748 10.12 23.45 6.36
N TRP A 749 10.03 23.42 5.03
CA TRP A 749 8.76 23.48 4.32
C TRP A 749 7.87 22.28 4.63
N GLN A 750 8.41 21.06 4.61
CA GLN A 750 7.67 19.83 4.92
C GLN A 750 7.12 19.85 6.35
N VAL A 751 7.91 20.27 7.34
CA VAL A 751 7.47 20.35 8.74
C VAL A 751 6.37 21.39 8.90
N VAL A 752 6.49 22.55 8.25
CA VAL A 752 5.50 23.64 8.35
C VAL A 752 4.17 23.25 7.70
N ILE A 753 4.19 22.60 6.53
CA ILE A 753 2.99 22.06 5.89
C ILE A 753 2.39 20.93 6.72
N GLY A 754 3.21 20.02 7.24
CA GLY A 754 2.74 18.93 8.11
C GLY A 754 2.08 19.43 9.40
N ARG A 755 2.37 20.67 9.81
CA ARG A 755 1.71 21.37 10.92
C ARG A 755 0.50 22.22 10.50
N GLY A 756 0.19 22.30 9.21
CA GLY A 756 -0.91 23.11 8.65
C GLY A 756 -0.66 24.63 8.72
N TRP A 757 0.60 25.06 8.82
CA TRP A 757 0.94 26.48 8.94
C TRP A 757 1.11 27.20 7.61
N LEU A 758 1.27 26.45 6.52
CA LEU A 758 1.25 26.86 5.11
C LEU A 758 0.41 25.83 4.35
#